data_AF-A0A7J8PZV3-F1
#
_entry.id   AF-A0A7J8PZV3-F1
#
_cell.length_a   1.000
_cell.length_b   1.000
_cell.length_c   1.000
_cell.angle_alpha   90.00
_cell.angle_beta   90.00
_cell.angle_gamma   90.00
#
_symmetry.space_group_name_H-M   'P 1'
#
loop_
_entity.id
_entity.type
_entity.pdbx_description
1 polymer ?
#
loop_
_entity_poly.entity_id
_entity_poly.type
_entity_poly.pdbx_seq_one_letter_code
_entity_poly.pdbx_strand_id
1 'polypeptide(L)'
;MDSFEQEGNGAALESLPPPPPVPPDVVPIKAESDAKKIVRHPMARRGVGTKGQKVSLSYEDGRPVDGKGVGRKVIDRVHETYKNDLDGKNFAYDGEKSLFTIGPLPNNKLEFTVVLEDVAPTRNNGNASPDGQDSPNGRERKRLRRPYHSKTFKVEISYAAKIPMQAIQNALRGQESENSQEALRVLDIILRQHAAKQGCLLVRQSFFQDNQNNFTDIGGGVLGCRGFHSSFRATQGGLSLNIDVSTTMIIQPGPVVDFLLANQNARDPYSLDWNKAKRVLKNLRIKVSPSNQEYKITGLSEQLCKDQLFSMKQKNTKNENGEAETLEITIYDYFVNHRNIQLRYSADLPCINVGKPKRPTYIPIELCSLVSLQRYTKALSTFQRASLVEKSRQKPQERMNVLSNVLRTSNYGAEPMLKSCGVNINSNFTQVDGRILPAPRLRVGNGEDFFPRNGRWNFNNKKLVEPSRIERWAVVNFSAPRCDPNNIARDLIRCGEMKGIRIDPPFDIFNEMNQNRRLSPVVRVEKMFEQIQSKLPGAPQFLLCLLPDRKNSDLYGPWKRKNLSEYGIVTQCMAPARVNDQYLTNLLLKINAKLGGLNSMLTIEQTPSIPMISKVPTIILGMDVSHGSPGQSDVPSIAAVVSSRQWPLISRYRASVRTQSPKLEMVDSLFKPVSDK
;
A
#
# COMPACT_ATOMS: atom_id res chain seq x y z
N MET A 1 -31.19 27.73 13.41
CA MET A 1 -31.66 28.97 14.06
C MET A 1 -30.64 29.29 15.13
N ASP A 2 -29.67 30.13 14.79
CA ASP A 2 -29.48 31.42 15.47
C ASP A 2 -28.32 32.15 14.79
N SER A 3 -28.70 33.35 14.34
CA SER A 3 -27.95 34.40 13.66
C SER A 3 -27.03 35.14 14.61
N PHE A 4 -25.84 35.53 14.17
CA PHE A 4 -25.24 36.81 14.57
C PHE A 4 -24.38 37.36 13.44
N GLU A 5 -24.78 38.55 12.96
CA GLU A 5 -24.08 39.39 11.99
C GLU A 5 -23.06 40.32 12.66
N GLN A 6 -22.04 40.64 11.85
CA GLN A 6 -21.16 41.82 11.75
C GLN A 6 -20.87 42.73 12.95
N GLU A 7 -19.58 43.03 13.16
CA GLU A 7 -19.02 44.35 12.88
C GLU A 7 -17.49 44.29 12.72
N GLY A 8 -16.95 45.10 11.80
CA GLY A 8 -15.57 45.01 11.31
C GLY A 8 -14.59 46.00 11.94
N ASN A 9 -13.30 45.82 11.62
CA ASN A 9 -12.36 46.93 11.50
C ASN A 9 -11.24 46.58 10.50
N GLY A 10 -11.02 47.50 9.57
CA GLY A 10 -10.21 47.31 8.37
C GLY A 10 -8.71 47.48 8.56
N ALA A 11 -7.95 46.70 7.78
CA ALA A 11 -6.62 47.05 7.32
C ALA A 11 -6.52 46.59 5.86
N ALA A 12 -6.31 47.53 4.95
CA ALA A 12 -6.23 47.31 3.51
C ALA A 12 -5.05 46.37 3.18
N LEU A 13 -5.33 45.26 2.50
CA LEU A 13 -4.31 44.43 1.86
C LEU A 13 -4.07 44.99 0.45
N GLU A 14 -2.87 45.51 0.17
CA GLU A 14 -2.46 45.83 -1.20
C GLU A 14 -2.53 44.58 -2.07
N SER A 15 -3.38 44.61 -3.11
CA SER A 15 -3.50 43.58 -4.13
C SER A 15 -2.36 43.69 -5.14
N LEU A 16 -1.83 42.54 -5.58
CA LEU A 16 -0.86 42.46 -6.67
C LEU A 16 -1.54 42.84 -8.00
N PRO A 17 -0.83 43.50 -8.94
CA PRO A 17 -1.39 43.78 -10.26
C PRO A 17 -1.66 42.48 -11.04
N PRO A 18 -2.71 42.46 -11.88
CA PRO A 18 -3.05 41.30 -12.69
C PRO A 18 -1.95 40.97 -13.71
N PRO A 19 -1.80 39.69 -14.10
CA PRO A 19 -0.86 39.33 -15.16
C PRO A 19 -1.25 40.01 -16.48
N PRO A 20 -0.27 40.36 -17.34
CA PRO A 20 -0.56 40.98 -18.62
C PRO A 20 -1.39 40.03 -19.51
N PRO A 21 -2.35 40.58 -20.29
CA PRO A 21 -3.17 39.78 -21.19
C PRO A 21 -2.29 39.10 -22.25
N VAL A 22 -2.62 37.85 -22.56
CA VAL A 22 -2.01 37.13 -23.68
C VAL A 22 -2.46 37.83 -24.97
N PRO A 23 -1.53 38.22 -25.88
CA PRO A 23 -1.90 38.86 -27.12
C PRO A 23 -2.83 37.95 -27.95
N PRO A 24 -3.87 38.51 -28.62
CA PRO A 24 -4.88 37.73 -29.35
C PRO A 24 -4.30 36.88 -30.50
N ASP A 25 -3.06 37.15 -30.90
CA ASP A 25 -2.40 36.51 -32.05
C ASP A 25 -1.47 35.33 -31.67
N VAL A 26 -1.45 34.91 -30.40
CA VAL A 26 -0.62 33.77 -29.96
C VAL A 26 -1.39 32.46 -30.11
N VAL A 27 -1.30 31.87 -31.30
CA VAL A 27 -1.68 30.46 -31.51
C VAL A 27 -0.50 29.58 -31.08
N PRO A 28 -0.69 28.58 -30.18
CA PRO A 28 0.37 27.65 -29.84
C PRO A 28 0.83 26.89 -31.09
N ILE A 29 2.04 27.21 -31.57
CA ILE A 29 2.65 26.43 -32.63
C ILE A 29 3.02 25.07 -32.04
N LYS A 30 2.29 24.04 -32.46
CA LYS A 30 2.69 22.66 -32.25
C LYS A 30 3.98 22.46 -33.04
N ALA A 31 5.11 22.32 -32.36
CA ALA A 31 6.34 21.92 -33.02
C ALA A 31 6.12 20.52 -33.61
N GLU A 32 5.79 20.45 -34.90
CA GLU A 32 5.81 19.20 -35.64
C GLU A 32 7.27 18.73 -35.68
N SER A 33 7.56 17.69 -34.91
CA SER A 33 8.79 16.95 -35.13
C SER A 33 8.63 16.19 -36.43
N ASP A 34 9.42 16.52 -37.45
CA ASP A 34 9.58 15.75 -38.70
C ASP A 34 10.25 14.38 -38.52
N ALA A 35 9.99 13.73 -37.38
CA ALA A 35 10.14 12.30 -37.24
C ALA A 35 8.76 11.77 -36.85
N LYS A 36 8.24 10.80 -37.61
CA LYS A 36 7.12 9.94 -37.17
C LYS A 36 7.52 9.18 -35.89
N LYS A 37 7.61 9.88 -34.76
CA LYS A 37 7.65 9.29 -33.44
C LYS A 37 6.21 8.94 -33.13
N ILE A 38 5.91 7.65 -33.30
CA ILE A 38 4.75 7.03 -32.69
C ILE A 38 4.89 7.24 -31.18
N VAL A 39 4.25 8.29 -30.65
CA VAL A 39 4.17 8.56 -29.22
C VAL A 39 3.23 7.52 -28.62
N ARG A 40 3.80 6.43 -28.11
CA ARG A 40 3.06 5.46 -27.29
C ARG A 40 3.25 5.81 -25.83
N HIS A 41 2.20 6.36 -25.25
CA HIS A 41 2.07 6.38 -23.79
C HIS A 41 1.75 4.97 -23.30
N PRO A 42 2.33 4.50 -22.19
CA PRO A 42 1.78 3.36 -21.47
C PRO A 42 0.36 3.73 -21.01
N MET A 43 -0.67 3.19 -21.65
CA MET A 43 -2.04 3.38 -21.18
C MET A 43 -2.25 2.61 -19.87
N ALA A 44 -2.85 3.28 -18.89
CA ALA A 44 -3.31 2.64 -17.66
C ALA A 44 -4.34 1.55 -17.97
N ARG A 45 -4.33 0.50 -17.15
CA ARG A 45 -5.19 -0.69 -17.24
C ARG A 45 -6.67 -0.29 -17.25
N ARG A 46 -7.36 -0.41 -18.39
CA ARG A 46 -8.83 -0.30 -18.46
C ARG A 46 -9.47 -1.55 -17.86
N GLY A 47 -9.86 -1.48 -16.58
CA GLY A 47 -10.89 -2.33 -15.98
C GLY A 47 -10.73 -3.87 -16.05
N VAL A 48 -11.87 -4.55 -15.90
CA VAL A 48 -12.02 -6.01 -15.96
C VAL A 48 -12.48 -6.36 -17.38
N GLY A 49 -11.81 -7.31 -18.04
CA GLY A 49 -12.13 -7.77 -19.39
C GLY A 49 -13.42 -8.57 -19.37
N THR A 50 -14.26 -8.35 -20.37
CA THR A 50 -15.61 -8.95 -20.49
C THR A 50 -15.69 -10.05 -21.54
N LYS A 51 -14.59 -10.30 -22.26
CA LYS A 51 -14.47 -11.28 -23.35
C LYS A 51 -13.83 -12.59 -22.83
N GLY A 52 -14.25 -13.74 -23.37
CA GLY A 52 -13.82 -15.08 -22.93
C GLY A 52 -15.01 -16.04 -22.80
N GLN A 53 -14.90 -17.11 -22.01
CA GLN A 53 -16.07 -17.84 -21.53
C GLN A 53 -16.52 -17.25 -20.19
N LYS A 54 -17.82 -17.00 -20.05
CA LYS A 54 -18.43 -16.54 -18.80
C LYS A 54 -18.66 -17.74 -17.89
N VAL A 55 -18.22 -17.60 -16.64
CA VAL A 55 -18.43 -18.57 -15.57
C VAL A 55 -19.42 -17.99 -14.57
N SER A 56 -20.55 -18.67 -14.38
CA SER A 56 -21.48 -18.46 -13.27
C SER A 56 -21.26 -19.54 -12.21
N LEU A 57 -21.09 -19.11 -10.95
CA LEU A 57 -20.98 -19.99 -9.80
C LEU A 57 -22.12 -19.68 -8.84
N SER A 58 -22.99 -20.65 -8.60
CA SER A 58 -24.04 -20.57 -7.58
C SER A 58 -23.99 -21.78 -6.65
N TYR A 59 -24.48 -21.61 -5.43
CA TYR A 59 -24.82 -22.72 -4.56
C TYR A 59 -26.07 -23.44 -5.12
N GLU A 60 -26.33 -24.65 -4.62
CA GLU A 60 -27.53 -25.42 -4.96
C GLU A 60 -28.84 -24.67 -4.65
N ASP A 61 -28.82 -23.77 -3.65
CA ASP A 61 -29.93 -22.88 -3.29
C ASP A 61 -30.08 -21.65 -4.22
N GLY A 62 -29.36 -21.62 -5.35
CA GLY A 62 -29.41 -20.56 -6.36
C GLY A 62 -28.65 -19.29 -5.98
N ARG A 63 -28.08 -19.19 -4.77
CA ARG A 63 -27.36 -17.99 -4.34
C ARG A 63 -25.98 -17.90 -5.01
N PRO A 64 -25.53 -16.71 -5.44
CA PRO A 64 -24.21 -16.55 -6.04
C PRO A 64 -23.09 -16.84 -5.02
N VAL A 65 -21.97 -17.38 -5.50
CA VAL A 65 -20.79 -17.64 -4.67
C VAL A 65 -19.98 -16.35 -4.45
N ASP A 66 -20.15 -15.72 -3.29
CA ASP A 66 -19.35 -14.56 -2.90
C ASP A 66 -18.05 -14.97 -2.19
N GLY A 67 -16.94 -15.05 -2.93
CA GLY A 67 -15.63 -15.29 -2.33
C GLY A 67 -14.48 -15.42 -3.32
N LYS A 68 -13.52 -14.47 -3.28
CA LYS A 68 -12.27 -14.54 -4.04
C LYS A 68 -11.41 -15.71 -3.52
N GLY A 69 -11.47 -16.85 -4.20
CA GLY A 69 -10.63 -18.03 -3.93
C GLY A 69 -11.35 -19.37 -3.99
N VAL A 70 -12.63 -19.43 -3.59
CA VAL A 70 -13.43 -20.68 -3.68
C VAL A 70 -13.66 -21.05 -5.14
N GLY A 71 -13.90 -20.06 -6.01
CA GLY A 71 -14.13 -20.31 -7.43
C GLY A 71 -13.00 -21.06 -8.13
N ARG A 72 -11.73 -20.87 -7.71
CA ARG A 72 -10.61 -21.65 -8.26
C ARG A 72 -10.73 -23.12 -7.91
N LYS A 73 -10.92 -23.42 -6.62
CA LYS A 73 -11.09 -24.80 -6.15
C LYS A 73 -12.29 -25.49 -6.81
N VAL A 74 -13.40 -24.77 -6.98
CA VAL A 74 -14.59 -25.29 -7.66
C VAL A 74 -14.27 -25.62 -9.12
N ILE A 75 -13.67 -24.68 -9.86
CA ILE A 75 -13.35 -24.87 -11.27
C ILE A 75 -12.26 -25.92 -11.50
N ASP A 76 -11.26 -25.99 -10.63
CA ASP A 76 -10.25 -27.05 -10.66
C ASP A 76 -10.92 -28.42 -10.48
N ARG A 77 -11.89 -28.53 -9.55
CA ARG A 77 -12.68 -29.76 -9.36
C ARG A 77 -13.61 -30.07 -10.54
N VAL A 78 -14.20 -29.07 -11.20
CA VAL A 78 -14.93 -29.26 -12.47
C VAL A 78 -14.01 -29.95 -13.47
N HIS A 79 -12.79 -29.44 -13.66
CA HIS A 79 -11.85 -29.99 -14.62
C HIS A 79 -11.34 -31.39 -14.24
N GLU A 80 -11.14 -31.67 -12.95
CA GLU A 80 -10.77 -33.01 -12.47
C GLU A 80 -11.89 -34.04 -12.72
N THR A 81 -13.15 -33.63 -12.53
CA THR A 81 -14.32 -34.53 -12.54
C THR A 81 -14.89 -34.71 -13.95
N TYR A 82 -14.97 -33.63 -14.72
CA TYR A 82 -15.63 -33.54 -16.04
C TYR A 82 -14.62 -33.30 -17.17
N LYS A 83 -13.41 -33.86 -17.04
CA LYS A 83 -12.32 -33.68 -18.01
C LYS A 83 -12.74 -34.06 -19.44
N ASN A 84 -13.52 -35.14 -19.58
CA ASN A 84 -13.98 -35.63 -20.87
C ASN A 84 -15.04 -34.70 -21.49
N ASP A 85 -15.94 -34.15 -20.70
CA ASP A 85 -16.95 -33.17 -21.14
C ASP A 85 -16.30 -31.84 -21.60
N LEU A 86 -15.10 -31.56 -21.10
CA LEU A 86 -14.26 -30.44 -21.51
C LEU A 86 -13.30 -30.78 -22.66
N ASP A 87 -13.44 -31.95 -23.30
CA ASP A 87 -12.56 -32.41 -24.40
C ASP A 87 -11.08 -32.45 -24.01
N GLY A 88 -10.79 -32.76 -22.75
CA GLY A 88 -9.44 -32.82 -22.20
C GLY A 88 -8.70 -31.49 -22.17
N LYS A 89 -9.38 -30.35 -22.37
CA LYS A 89 -8.72 -29.05 -22.54
C LYS A 89 -8.26 -28.44 -21.21
N ASN A 90 -7.04 -27.94 -21.23
CA ASN A 90 -6.53 -27.05 -20.19
C ASN A 90 -7.22 -25.68 -20.28
N PHE A 91 -7.38 -25.04 -19.13
CA PHE A 91 -7.99 -23.72 -19.01
C PHE A 91 -7.22 -22.79 -18.08
N ALA A 92 -7.41 -21.49 -18.29
CA ALA A 92 -6.96 -20.42 -17.40
C ALA A 92 -8.17 -19.64 -16.90
N TYR A 93 -8.32 -19.55 -15.58
CA TYR A 93 -9.45 -18.89 -14.94
C TYR A 93 -9.00 -17.61 -14.24
N ASP A 94 -9.72 -16.49 -14.42
CA ASP A 94 -9.36 -15.21 -13.80
C ASP A 94 -9.68 -15.16 -12.29
N GLY A 95 -10.47 -16.11 -11.79
CA GLY A 95 -10.83 -16.24 -10.37
C GLY A 95 -12.13 -15.55 -10.01
N GLU A 96 -12.81 -14.96 -10.99
CA GLU A 96 -14.05 -14.24 -10.83
C GLU A 96 -15.12 -14.74 -11.81
N LYS A 97 -14.98 -14.46 -13.12
CA LYS A 97 -16.04 -14.73 -14.11
C LYS A 97 -15.55 -15.17 -15.48
N SER A 98 -14.24 -15.12 -15.75
CA SER A 98 -13.71 -15.34 -17.10
C SER A 98 -12.80 -16.56 -17.13
N LEU A 99 -13.14 -17.51 -18.00
CA LEU A 99 -12.37 -18.71 -18.28
C LEU A 99 -11.92 -18.73 -19.74
N PHE A 100 -10.68 -19.16 -19.97
CA PHE A 100 -10.05 -19.19 -21.28
C PHE A 100 -9.54 -20.59 -21.58
N THR A 101 -9.82 -21.08 -22.78
CA THR A 101 -9.30 -22.32 -23.34
C THR A 101 -8.62 -22.03 -24.68
N ILE A 102 -7.76 -22.95 -25.12
CA ILE A 102 -7.18 -22.89 -26.46
C ILE A 102 -8.06 -23.73 -27.38
N GLY A 103 -8.73 -23.06 -28.31
CA GLY A 103 -9.79 -23.66 -29.12
C GLY A 103 -11.15 -23.68 -28.40
N PRO A 104 -12.24 -23.94 -29.16
CA PRO A 104 -13.61 -23.96 -28.63
C PRO A 104 -13.84 -25.15 -27.71
N LEU A 105 -14.70 -25.03 -26.69
CA LEU A 105 -15.21 -26.21 -25.97
C LEU A 105 -16.28 -26.93 -26.82
N PRO A 106 -16.64 -28.19 -26.51
CA PRO A 106 -17.61 -28.97 -27.28
C PRO A 106 -18.96 -28.27 -27.46
N ASN A 107 -19.41 -27.53 -26.44
CA ASN A 107 -20.67 -26.81 -26.45
C ASN A 107 -20.47 -25.35 -26.04
N ASN A 108 -21.35 -24.48 -26.55
CA ASN A 108 -21.38 -23.06 -26.17
C ASN A 108 -21.91 -22.84 -24.75
N LYS A 109 -22.60 -23.82 -24.17
CA LYS A 109 -23.11 -23.79 -22.80
C LYS A 109 -22.88 -25.14 -22.16
N LEU A 110 -22.27 -25.15 -20.98
CA LEU A 110 -22.02 -26.34 -20.18
C LEU A 110 -22.47 -26.07 -18.74
N GLU A 111 -23.14 -27.03 -18.13
CA GLU A 111 -23.59 -26.97 -16.74
C GLU A 111 -23.06 -28.17 -15.98
N PHE A 112 -22.45 -27.92 -14.81
CA PHE A 112 -21.84 -28.93 -13.97
C PHE A 112 -22.32 -28.78 -12.53
N THR A 113 -22.35 -29.90 -11.81
CA THR A 113 -22.65 -29.93 -10.38
C THR A 113 -21.43 -30.48 -9.65
N VAL A 114 -20.79 -29.66 -8.82
CA VAL A 114 -19.56 -30.02 -8.11
C VAL A 114 -19.79 -30.03 -6.62
N VAL A 115 -19.36 -31.09 -5.97
CA VAL A 115 -19.35 -31.22 -4.53
C VAL A 115 -17.93 -31.00 -4.01
N LEU A 116 -17.74 -29.99 -3.16
CA LEU A 116 -16.47 -29.76 -2.46
C LEU A 116 -16.62 -30.15 -0.99
N GLU A 117 -15.79 -31.10 -0.56
CA GLU A 117 -15.56 -31.41 0.86
C GLU A 117 -14.57 -30.37 1.44
N ASP A 118 -14.79 -29.90 2.68
CA ASP A 118 -13.96 -28.94 3.42
C ASP A 118 -13.93 -27.47 2.92
N VAL A 119 -15.09 -26.85 2.70
CA VAL A 119 -15.17 -25.39 2.49
C VAL A 119 -15.51 -24.65 3.79
N ALA A 120 -14.49 -24.13 4.48
CA ALA A 120 -14.66 -23.22 5.62
C ALA A 120 -15.67 -22.11 5.28
N PRO A 121 -16.71 -21.87 6.11
CA PRO A 121 -17.79 -20.96 5.77
C PRO A 121 -17.30 -19.51 5.78
N THR A 122 -17.31 -18.88 4.61
CA THR A 122 -17.20 -17.44 4.44
C THR A 122 -18.54 -16.94 3.95
N ARG A 123 -19.32 -16.27 4.80
CA ARG A 123 -20.42 -15.41 4.37
C ARG A 123 -20.31 -14.07 5.12
N ASN A 124 -20.40 -12.98 4.36
CA ASN A 124 -20.58 -11.62 4.87
C ASN A 124 -22.09 -11.35 5.03
N ASN A 125 -22.44 -10.56 6.05
CA ASN A 125 -23.82 -10.18 6.38
C ASN A 125 -24.43 -9.26 5.31
N GLY A 126 -25.61 -9.65 4.83
CA GLY A 126 -26.61 -8.76 4.23
C GLY A 126 -27.93 -8.96 4.95
N ASN A 127 -28.57 -7.86 5.36
CA ASN A 127 -29.82 -7.80 6.11
C ASN A 127 -30.99 -8.38 5.32
N ALA A 128 -31.82 -9.20 5.97
CA ALA A 128 -33.20 -9.44 5.59
C ALA A 128 -34.01 -9.67 6.88
N SER A 129 -35.06 -8.85 7.06
CA SER A 129 -36.03 -8.90 8.15
C SER A 129 -36.96 -10.12 8.03
N PRO A 130 -37.67 -10.51 9.11
CA PRO A 130 -38.44 -11.75 9.18
C PRO A 130 -39.91 -11.52 8.88
N ASP A 131 -40.57 -12.48 8.23
CA ASP A 131 -42.02 -12.66 8.32
C ASP A 131 -42.42 -14.10 7.92
N GLY A 132 -43.42 -14.65 8.61
CA GLY A 132 -44.28 -15.72 8.10
C GLY A 132 -44.22 -17.08 8.81
N GLN A 133 -45.35 -17.45 9.40
CA GLN A 133 -45.66 -18.57 10.29
C GLN A 133 -45.93 -19.95 9.63
N ASP A 134 -45.86 -20.99 10.50
CA ASP A 134 -46.68 -22.21 10.63
C ASP A 134 -46.49 -23.51 9.79
N SER A 135 -45.87 -24.50 10.46
CA SER A 135 -46.41 -25.82 10.90
C SER A 135 -46.65 -26.97 9.85
N PRO A 136 -46.90 -28.25 10.25
CA PRO A 136 -45.87 -29.31 10.34
C PRO A 136 -46.25 -30.66 9.68
N ASN A 137 -45.28 -31.53 9.36
CA ASN A 137 -45.33 -33.01 9.54
C ASN A 137 -44.31 -33.77 8.66
N GLY A 138 -43.78 -34.86 9.21
CA GLY A 138 -43.07 -35.90 8.46
C GLY A 138 -41.83 -36.44 9.16
N ARG A 139 -42.04 -37.25 10.23
CA ARG A 139 -40.97 -38.08 10.81
C ARG A 139 -40.63 -39.25 9.88
N GLU A 140 -39.36 -39.64 9.99
CA GLU A 140 -38.73 -40.92 9.62
C GLU A 140 -38.13 -41.07 8.23
N ARG A 141 -36.79 -40.95 8.18
CA ARG A 141 -35.93 -42.09 7.81
C ARG A 141 -34.54 -41.92 8.41
N LYS A 142 -34.22 -42.81 9.36
CA LYS A 142 -32.86 -43.06 9.89
C LYS A 142 -31.91 -43.38 8.74
N ARG A 143 -30.91 -42.53 8.51
CA ARG A 143 -29.64 -42.92 7.89
C ARG A 143 -28.48 -42.26 8.64
N LEU A 144 -27.69 -43.13 9.28
CA LEU A 144 -26.22 -43.21 9.36
C LEU A 144 -25.37 -41.93 9.51
N ARG A 145 -24.30 -42.09 10.31
CA ARG A 145 -23.32 -41.08 10.75
C ARG A 145 -22.75 -40.17 9.63
N ARG A 146 -22.51 -38.92 10.07
CA ARG A 146 -21.80 -37.75 9.48
C ARG A 146 -22.66 -36.85 8.57
N PRO A 147 -22.31 -35.56 8.53
CA PRO A 147 -21.59 -35.19 7.31
C PRO A 147 -20.38 -34.30 7.60
N TYR A 148 -19.26 -34.68 7.01
CA TYR A 148 -18.35 -33.71 6.40
C TYR A 148 -19.22 -32.68 5.68
N HIS A 149 -19.08 -31.39 5.97
CA HIS A 149 -19.87 -30.37 5.26
C HIS A 149 -19.37 -30.24 3.82
N SER A 150 -19.81 -31.17 2.98
CA SER A 150 -19.75 -31.05 1.54
C SER A 150 -20.70 -29.94 1.10
N LYS A 151 -20.23 -29.04 0.23
CA LYS A 151 -21.05 -28.02 -0.40
C LYS A 151 -21.18 -28.34 -1.87
N THR A 152 -22.41 -28.39 -2.34
CA THR A 152 -22.75 -28.53 -3.75
C THR A 152 -22.78 -27.16 -4.41
N PHE A 153 -22.12 -27.07 -5.57
CA PHE A 153 -22.02 -25.88 -6.40
C PHE A 153 -22.56 -26.21 -7.79
N LYS A 154 -23.39 -25.33 -8.32
CA LYS A 154 -23.76 -25.33 -9.73
C LYS A 154 -22.81 -24.39 -10.48
N VAL A 155 -22.16 -24.92 -11.51
CA VAL A 155 -21.22 -24.19 -12.36
C VAL A 155 -21.78 -24.15 -13.76
N GLU A 156 -21.88 -22.96 -14.33
CA GLU A 156 -22.30 -22.77 -15.71
C GLU A 156 -21.17 -22.07 -16.47
N ILE A 157 -20.75 -22.66 -17.58
CA ILE A 157 -19.73 -22.13 -18.48
C ILE A 157 -20.41 -21.81 -19.81
N SER A 158 -20.42 -20.53 -20.19
CA SER A 158 -21.03 -20.04 -21.42
C SER A 158 -20.01 -19.35 -22.31
N TYR A 159 -19.98 -19.68 -23.60
CA TYR A 159 -19.18 -18.98 -24.60
C TYR A 159 -19.58 -17.50 -24.66
N ALA A 160 -18.60 -16.59 -24.62
CA ALA A 160 -18.86 -15.17 -24.80
C ALA A 160 -18.10 -14.55 -25.98
N ALA A 161 -16.82 -14.87 -26.17
CA ALA A 161 -16.05 -14.34 -27.30
C ALA A 161 -14.77 -15.14 -27.62
N LYS A 162 -14.35 -15.06 -28.89
CA LYS A 162 -13.01 -15.48 -29.36
C LYS A 162 -12.04 -14.30 -29.30
N ILE A 163 -10.87 -14.50 -28.72
CA ILE A 163 -9.80 -13.49 -28.66
C ILE A 163 -8.71 -13.85 -29.69
N PRO A 164 -8.49 -13.03 -30.72
CA PRO A 164 -7.49 -13.32 -31.73
C PRO A 164 -6.08 -13.03 -31.20
N MET A 165 -5.26 -14.06 -31.01
CA MET A 165 -3.85 -13.90 -30.60
C MET A 165 -3.00 -13.16 -31.64
N GLN A 166 -3.44 -13.15 -32.91
CA GLN A 166 -2.88 -12.31 -33.98
C GLN A 166 -2.85 -10.81 -33.60
N ALA A 167 -3.75 -10.36 -32.72
CA ALA A 167 -3.76 -8.97 -32.24
C ALA A 167 -2.45 -8.59 -31.51
N ILE A 168 -1.73 -9.56 -30.92
CA ILE A 168 -0.40 -9.31 -30.35
C ILE A 168 0.59 -8.97 -31.47
N GLN A 169 0.64 -9.77 -32.55
CA GLN A 169 1.53 -9.48 -33.69
C GLN A 169 1.22 -8.12 -34.34
N ASN A 170 -0.07 -7.77 -34.46
CA ASN A 170 -0.48 -6.47 -34.98
C ASN A 170 -0.01 -5.32 -34.06
N ALA A 171 -0.12 -5.48 -32.74
CA ALA A 171 0.39 -4.50 -31.78
C ALA A 171 1.91 -4.33 -31.84
N LEU A 172 2.66 -5.42 -32.09
CA LEU A 172 4.10 -5.38 -32.31
C LEU A 172 4.48 -4.59 -33.57
N ARG A 173 3.64 -4.63 -34.62
CA ARG A 173 3.77 -3.79 -35.83
C ARG A 173 3.26 -2.36 -35.64
N GLY A 174 2.72 -2.05 -34.46
CA GLY A 174 2.19 -0.73 -34.11
C GLY A 174 0.74 -0.46 -34.41
N GLN A 175 -0.01 -1.50 -34.72
CA GLN A 175 -1.47 -1.46 -34.83
C GLN A 175 -2.07 -1.93 -33.50
N GLU A 176 -2.02 -1.05 -32.49
CA GLU A 176 -2.64 -1.33 -31.20
C GLU A 176 -4.17 -1.29 -31.30
N SER A 177 -4.82 -2.24 -30.62
CA SER A 177 -6.29 -2.34 -30.56
C SER A 177 -6.71 -2.85 -29.19
N GLU A 178 -7.98 -2.72 -28.82
CA GLU A 178 -8.47 -3.33 -27.58
C GLU A 178 -8.24 -4.85 -27.53
N ASN A 179 -8.26 -5.52 -28.69
CA ASN A 179 -8.02 -6.95 -28.80
C ASN A 179 -6.58 -7.33 -28.42
N SER A 180 -5.58 -6.44 -28.60
CA SER A 180 -4.20 -6.74 -28.19
C SER A 180 -4.02 -6.70 -26.68
N GLN A 181 -4.71 -5.78 -26.00
CA GLN A 181 -4.72 -5.70 -24.52
C GLN A 181 -5.41 -6.92 -23.91
N GLU A 182 -6.53 -7.35 -24.48
CA GLU A 182 -7.22 -8.57 -24.04
C GLU A 182 -6.37 -9.82 -24.29
N ALA A 183 -5.69 -9.93 -25.44
CA ALA A 183 -4.79 -11.05 -25.70
C ALA A 183 -3.61 -11.11 -24.70
N LEU A 184 -2.99 -9.98 -24.37
CA LEU A 184 -1.96 -9.91 -23.32
C LEU A 184 -2.53 -10.30 -21.96
N ARG A 185 -3.76 -9.85 -21.64
CA ARG A 185 -4.46 -10.20 -20.40
C ARG A 185 -4.68 -11.71 -20.28
N VAL A 186 -5.00 -12.41 -21.37
CA VAL A 186 -5.14 -13.88 -21.36
C VAL A 186 -3.83 -14.55 -20.96
N LEU A 187 -2.71 -14.15 -21.55
CA LEU A 187 -1.39 -14.70 -21.19
C LEU A 187 -1.06 -14.44 -19.71
N ASP A 188 -1.36 -13.24 -19.24
CA ASP A 188 -1.25 -12.82 -17.84
C ASP A 188 -2.12 -13.65 -16.88
N ILE A 189 -3.31 -14.09 -17.33
CA ILE A 189 -4.20 -14.96 -16.56
C ILE A 189 -3.66 -16.40 -16.52
N ILE A 190 -3.02 -16.86 -17.60
CA ILE A 190 -2.33 -18.17 -17.63
C ILE A 190 -1.22 -18.20 -16.58
N LEU A 191 -0.34 -17.19 -16.54
CA LEU A 191 0.71 -17.08 -15.51
C LEU A 191 0.13 -17.12 -14.09
N ARG A 192 -0.98 -16.40 -13.89
CA ARG A 192 -1.66 -16.31 -12.59
C ARG A 192 -2.34 -17.62 -12.19
N GLN A 193 -2.92 -18.38 -13.13
CA GLN A 193 -3.48 -19.70 -12.87
C GLN A 193 -2.36 -20.70 -12.55
N HIS A 194 -1.24 -20.66 -13.27
CA HIS A 194 -0.06 -21.48 -13.00
C HIS A 194 0.47 -21.27 -11.57
N ALA A 195 0.66 -20.02 -11.15
CA ALA A 195 1.06 -19.69 -9.79
C ALA A 195 0.03 -20.13 -8.74
N ALA A 196 -1.27 -20.05 -9.06
CA ALA A 196 -2.33 -20.52 -8.17
C ALA A 196 -2.23 -22.03 -7.90
N LYS A 197 -1.97 -22.83 -8.94
CA LYS A 197 -1.80 -24.29 -8.85
C LYS A 197 -0.58 -24.67 -8.00
N GLN A 198 0.43 -23.81 -7.93
CA GLN A 198 1.60 -23.99 -7.07
C GLN A 198 1.36 -23.54 -5.61
N GLY A 199 0.13 -23.18 -5.22
CA GLY A 199 -0.18 -22.75 -3.86
C GLY A 199 0.31 -21.34 -3.52
N CYS A 200 0.68 -20.52 -4.50
CA CYS A 200 1.13 -19.16 -4.25
C CYS A 200 -0.02 -18.26 -3.77
N LEU A 201 0.29 -17.35 -2.84
CA LEU A 201 -0.55 -16.18 -2.59
C LEU A 201 -0.46 -15.24 -3.80
N LEU A 202 -1.63 -14.88 -4.33
CA LEU A 202 -1.75 -14.03 -5.51
C LEU A 202 -2.15 -12.62 -5.11
N VAL A 203 -1.31 -11.63 -5.43
CA VAL A 203 -1.61 -10.21 -5.25
C VAL A 203 -1.44 -9.49 -6.58
N ARG A 204 -2.55 -9.20 -7.27
CA ARG A 204 -2.53 -8.68 -8.65
C ARG A 204 -1.76 -9.65 -9.56
N GLN A 205 -0.64 -9.22 -10.15
CA GLN A 205 0.29 -10.03 -10.95
C GLN A 205 1.58 -10.38 -10.20
N SER A 206 1.54 -10.31 -8.87
CA SER A 206 2.64 -10.77 -8.02
C SER A 206 2.27 -12.06 -7.30
N PHE A 207 3.23 -12.98 -7.23
CA PHE A 207 3.08 -14.33 -6.72
C PHE A 207 4.04 -14.56 -5.56
N PHE A 208 3.53 -15.11 -4.45
CA PHE A 208 4.26 -15.27 -3.19
C PHE A 208 4.15 -16.71 -2.71
N GLN A 209 5.28 -17.39 -2.63
CA GLN A 209 5.36 -18.80 -2.21
C GLN A 209 5.44 -18.92 -0.68
N ASP A 210 4.84 -19.98 -0.14
CA ASP A 210 4.91 -20.31 1.29
C ASP A 210 6.25 -20.97 1.61
N ASN A 211 7.31 -20.17 1.65
CA ASN A 211 8.65 -20.63 1.99
C ASN A 211 9.25 -19.70 3.04
N GLN A 212 9.67 -20.27 4.17
CA GLN A 212 10.23 -19.51 5.28
C GLN A 212 11.45 -18.67 4.87
N ASN A 213 12.23 -19.11 3.87
CA ASN A 213 13.36 -18.36 3.34
C ASN A 213 12.95 -17.05 2.65
N ASN A 214 11.70 -16.94 2.20
CA ASN A 214 11.15 -15.74 1.61
C ASN A 214 10.59 -14.77 2.66
N PHE A 215 10.49 -15.19 3.92
CA PHE A 215 9.91 -14.38 4.98
C PHE A 215 10.98 -13.53 5.66
N THR A 216 10.56 -12.38 6.16
CA THR A 216 11.46 -11.40 6.77
C THR A 216 10.68 -10.66 7.84
N ASP A 217 11.02 -10.87 9.11
CA ASP A 217 10.32 -10.20 10.20
C ASP A 217 10.53 -8.68 10.15
N ILE A 218 9.44 -7.91 10.24
CA ILE A 218 9.49 -6.45 10.30
C ILE A 218 8.96 -5.90 11.63
N GLY A 219 8.65 -6.78 12.59
CA GLY A 219 8.16 -6.48 13.92
C GLY A 219 6.63 -6.47 14.02
N GLY A 220 6.11 -6.64 15.24
CA GLY A 220 4.67 -6.54 15.51
C GLY A 220 3.84 -7.76 15.03
N GLY A 221 4.46 -8.93 14.89
CA GLY A 221 3.83 -10.13 14.35
C GLY A 221 3.55 -10.06 12.83
N VAL A 222 4.24 -9.16 12.13
CA VAL A 222 4.09 -8.96 10.67
C VAL A 222 5.40 -9.33 9.98
N LEU A 223 5.28 -10.12 8.91
CA LEU A 223 6.41 -10.54 8.09
C LEU A 223 6.30 -9.91 6.70
N GLY A 224 7.43 -9.48 6.15
CA GLY A 224 7.59 -9.26 4.71
C GLY A 224 7.77 -10.59 4.00
N CYS A 225 6.89 -10.90 3.07
CA CYS A 225 6.95 -12.07 2.20
C CYS A 225 7.48 -11.64 0.84
N ARG A 226 8.68 -12.10 0.50
CA ARG A 226 9.27 -11.92 -0.84
C ARG A 226 8.58 -12.85 -1.84
N GLY A 227 8.45 -12.35 -3.05
CA GLY A 227 7.86 -13.02 -4.20
C GLY A 227 8.29 -12.29 -5.46
N PHE A 228 7.49 -12.42 -6.51
CA PHE A 228 7.84 -11.81 -7.79
C PHE A 228 6.60 -11.36 -8.55
N HIS A 229 6.72 -10.25 -9.25
CA HIS A 229 5.80 -9.77 -10.28
C HIS A 229 6.14 -10.46 -11.59
N SER A 230 5.13 -10.85 -12.37
CA SER A 230 5.30 -11.42 -13.71
C SER A 230 4.16 -10.98 -14.61
N SER A 231 4.48 -10.34 -15.74
CA SER A 231 3.47 -9.89 -16.71
C SER A 231 4.01 -9.79 -18.13
N PHE A 232 3.19 -10.13 -19.12
CA PHE A 232 3.54 -9.94 -20.53
C PHE A 232 3.36 -8.49 -20.97
N ARG A 233 4.28 -8.00 -21.80
CA ARG A 233 4.29 -6.65 -22.37
C ARG A 233 4.66 -6.69 -23.84
N ALA A 234 3.95 -5.93 -24.66
CA ALA A 234 4.40 -5.64 -26.02
C ALA A 234 5.47 -4.54 -25.97
N THR A 235 6.64 -4.80 -26.56
CA THR A 235 7.75 -3.85 -26.68
C THR A 235 8.17 -3.70 -28.13
N GLN A 236 9.03 -2.73 -28.44
CA GLN A 236 9.62 -2.59 -29.78
C GLN A 236 10.41 -3.82 -30.21
N GLY A 237 10.99 -4.56 -29.25
CA GLY A 237 11.72 -5.81 -29.50
C GLY A 237 10.84 -7.06 -29.56
N GLY A 238 9.51 -6.92 -29.51
CA GLY A 238 8.58 -8.05 -29.50
C GLY A 238 7.84 -8.22 -28.18
N LEU A 239 7.25 -9.40 -28.00
CA LEU A 239 6.57 -9.78 -26.76
C LEU A 239 7.61 -10.10 -25.67
N SER A 240 7.54 -9.39 -24.55
CA SER A 240 8.49 -9.55 -23.45
C SER A 240 7.77 -9.95 -22.16
N LEU A 241 8.37 -10.87 -21.40
CA LEU A 241 7.93 -11.21 -20.06
C LEU A 241 8.68 -10.32 -19.05
N ASN A 242 7.97 -9.40 -18.42
CA ASN A 242 8.54 -8.55 -17.37
C ASN A 242 8.42 -9.26 -16.02
N ILE A 243 9.57 -9.59 -15.41
CA ILE A 243 9.66 -10.19 -14.08
C ILE A 243 10.42 -9.25 -13.15
N ASP A 244 9.87 -9.03 -11.96
CA ASP A 244 10.55 -8.25 -10.93
C ASP A 244 10.32 -8.81 -9.52
N VAL A 245 11.22 -8.52 -8.58
CA VAL A 245 11.05 -8.89 -7.18
C VAL A 245 9.94 -8.05 -6.57
N SER A 246 9.07 -8.69 -5.80
CA SER A 246 7.98 -8.02 -5.09
C SER A 246 7.97 -8.46 -3.63
N THR A 247 7.48 -7.60 -2.75
CA THR A 247 7.33 -7.93 -1.33
C THR A 247 5.92 -7.54 -0.88
N THR A 248 5.17 -8.48 -0.32
CA THR A 248 3.86 -8.23 0.32
C THR A 248 3.95 -8.50 1.81
N MET A 249 3.10 -7.86 2.60
CA MET A 249 3.03 -8.08 4.03
C MET A 249 2.09 -9.24 4.35
N ILE A 250 2.53 -10.13 5.23
CA ILE A 250 1.74 -11.24 5.75
C ILE A 250 1.75 -11.25 7.28
N ILE A 251 0.71 -11.83 7.86
CA ILE A 251 0.64 -12.16 9.28
C ILE A 251 1.63 -13.29 9.57
N GLN A 252 2.35 -13.21 10.67
CA GLN A 252 3.21 -14.30 11.14
C GLN A 252 2.35 -15.56 11.39
N PRO A 253 2.61 -16.69 10.69
CA PRO A 253 1.95 -17.95 10.97
C PRO A 253 2.43 -18.55 12.30
N GLY A 254 1.65 -19.47 12.87
CA GLY A 254 1.96 -20.12 14.15
C GLY A 254 0.94 -19.80 15.24
N PRO A 255 1.23 -20.08 16.52
CA PRO A 255 0.27 -19.90 17.62
C PRO A 255 -0.33 -18.49 17.65
N VAL A 256 -1.65 -18.40 17.84
CA VAL A 256 -2.35 -17.10 17.87
C VAL A 256 -1.81 -16.20 18.98
N VAL A 257 -1.46 -16.79 20.13
CA VAL A 257 -0.93 -16.07 21.30
C VAL A 257 0.38 -15.36 20.96
N ASP A 258 1.33 -16.05 20.33
CA ASP A 258 2.64 -15.50 19.96
C ASP A 258 2.50 -14.28 19.06
N PHE A 259 1.58 -14.35 18.09
CA PHE A 259 1.26 -13.22 17.23
C PHE A 259 0.69 -12.04 18.03
N LEU A 260 -0.21 -12.28 18.99
CA LEU A 260 -0.78 -11.23 19.83
C LEU A 260 0.27 -10.58 20.73
N LEU A 261 1.15 -11.38 21.35
CA LEU A 261 2.26 -10.89 22.17
C LEU A 261 3.16 -9.97 21.36
N ALA A 262 3.57 -10.42 20.16
CA ALA A 262 4.38 -9.61 19.26
C ALA A 262 3.65 -8.34 18.78
N ASN A 263 2.37 -8.45 18.43
CA ASN A 263 1.58 -7.32 17.90
C ASN A 263 1.32 -6.23 18.94
N GLN A 264 1.18 -6.60 20.21
CA GLN A 264 0.92 -5.68 21.31
C GLN A 264 2.18 -5.29 22.09
N ASN A 265 3.32 -5.93 21.81
CA ASN A 265 4.55 -5.80 22.58
C ASN A 265 4.31 -6.15 24.07
N ALA A 266 3.50 -7.18 24.31
CA ALA A 266 3.19 -7.72 25.62
C ALA A 266 4.18 -8.84 25.99
N ARG A 267 4.43 -9.02 27.29
CA ARG A 267 5.38 -10.02 27.80
C ARG A 267 4.72 -11.38 28.03
N ASP A 268 3.45 -11.37 28.38
CA ASP A 268 2.68 -12.54 28.79
C ASP A 268 1.23 -12.45 28.27
N PRO A 269 0.51 -13.59 28.15
CA PRO A 269 -0.85 -13.59 27.60
C PRO A 269 -1.89 -12.85 28.45
N TYR A 270 -1.64 -12.65 29.75
CA TYR A 270 -2.57 -12.05 30.69
C TYR A 270 -2.53 -10.51 30.63
N SER A 271 -1.42 -9.93 30.15
CA SER A 271 -1.29 -8.49 29.89
C SER A 271 -1.83 -8.04 28.52
N LEU A 272 -2.48 -8.93 27.76
CA LEU A 272 -3.05 -8.60 26.45
C LEU A 272 -4.30 -7.71 26.57
N ASP A 273 -4.35 -6.65 25.76
CA ASP A 273 -5.60 -5.92 25.52
C ASP A 273 -6.46 -6.75 24.54
N TRP A 274 -7.45 -7.44 25.11
CA TRP A 274 -8.37 -8.29 24.35
C TRP A 274 -9.31 -7.52 23.41
N ASN A 275 -9.60 -6.24 23.70
CA ASN A 275 -10.38 -5.38 22.79
C ASN A 275 -9.57 -5.04 21.53
N LYS A 276 -8.26 -4.83 21.68
CA LYS A 276 -7.33 -4.71 20.55
C LYS A 276 -7.17 -6.04 19.82
N ALA A 277 -7.00 -7.15 20.55
CA ALA A 277 -6.87 -8.49 19.98
C ALA A 277 -8.08 -8.87 19.10
N LYS A 278 -9.32 -8.64 19.60
CA LYS A 278 -10.57 -8.88 18.87
C LYS A 278 -10.59 -8.19 17.50
N ARG A 279 -10.12 -6.94 17.43
CA ARG A 279 -10.03 -6.15 16.17
C ARG A 279 -8.92 -6.59 15.24
N VAL A 280 -7.85 -7.20 15.75
CA VAL A 280 -6.73 -7.70 14.93
C VAL A 280 -7.02 -9.08 14.37
N LEU A 281 -7.63 -9.96 15.17
CA LEU A 281 -7.92 -11.34 14.80
C LEU A 281 -9.15 -11.50 13.88
N LYS A 282 -10.07 -10.53 13.89
CA LYS A 282 -11.29 -10.57 13.07
C LYS A 282 -10.95 -10.86 11.61
N ASN A 283 -11.63 -11.87 11.03
CA ASN A 283 -11.46 -12.36 9.67
C ASN A 283 -10.15 -13.10 9.35
N LEU A 284 -9.23 -13.25 10.30
CA LEU A 284 -8.07 -14.13 10.11
C LEU A 284 -8.52 -15.59 10.13
N ARG A 285 -7.73 -16.44 9.48
CA ARG A 285 -7.91 -17.89 9.44
C ARG A 285 -6.94 -18.56 10.40
N ILE A 286 -7.45 -19.57 11.10
CA ILE A 286 -6.70 -20.41 12.00
C ILE A 286 -6.87 -21.87 11.64
N LYS A 287 -5.87 -22.67 11.96
CA LYS A 287 -5.90 -24.11 12.00
C LYS A 287 -6.00 -24.55 13.45
N VAL A 288 -6.88 -25.51 13.74
CA VAL A 288 -7.17 -25.97 15.10
C VAL A 288 -6.55 -27.34 15.34
N SER A 289 -5.80 -27.50 16.42
CA SER A 289 -5.24 -28.77 16.85
C SER A 289 -6.21 -29.52 17.78
N PRO A 290 -6.35 -30.86 17.71
CA PRO A 290 -5.67 -31.80 16.80
C PRO A 290 -6.42 -32.04 15.47
N SER A 291 -7.60 -31.45 15.27
CA SER A 291 -8.45 -31.73 14.10
C SER A 291 -7.85 -31.28 12.77
N ASN A 292 -6.85 -30.40 12.80
CA ASN A 292 -6.21 -29.78 11.64
C ASN A 292 -7.17 -29.00 10.72
N GLN A 293 -8.36 -28.68 11.21
CA GLN A 293 -9.39 -27.97 10.45
C GLN A 293 -9.12 -26.46 10.43
N GLU A 294 -9.35 -25.83 9.27
CA GLU A 294 -9.25 -24.38 9.11
C GLU A 294 -10.58 -23.68 9.36
N TYR A 295 -10.53 -22.63 10.18
CA TYR A 295 -11.67 -21.78 10.50
C TYR A 295 -11.34 -20.32 10.30
N LYS A 296 -12.35 -19.54 9.87
CA LYS A 296 -12.29 -18.08 9.91
C LYS A 296 -12.76 -17.58 11.27
N ILE A 297 -11.97 -16.73 11.90
CA ILE A 297 -12.28 -16.11 13.19
C ILE A 297 -13.40 -15.08 13.00
N THR A 298 -14.47 -15.26 13.77
CA THR A 298 -15.60 -14.32 13.82
C THR A 298 -15.50 -13.35 15.01
N GLY A 299 -14.84 -13.76 16.08
CA GLY A 299 -14.66 -12.93 17.28
C GLY A 299 -13.93 -13.66 18.40
N LEU A 300 -14.12 -13.16 19.61
CA LEU A 300 -13.67 -13.74 20.88
C LEU A 300 -14.87 -13.90 21.81
N SER A 301 -14.82 -14.86 22.73
CA SER A 301 -15.82 -15.02 23.77
C SER A 301 -15.86 -13.81 24.70
N GLU A 302 -17.03 -13.57 25.32
CA GLU A 302 -17.18 -12.51 26.31
C GLU A 302 -16.70 -12.98 27.69
N GLN A 303 -16.88 -14.26 27.99
CA GLN A 303 -16.40 -14.92 29.20
C GLN A 303 -15.05 -15.64 28.97
N LEU A 304 -14.35 -15.95 30.06
CA LEU A 304 -13.12 -16.73 30.04
C LEU A 304 -13.40 -18.20 29.69
N CYS A 305 -12.41 -18.95 29.21
CA CYS A 305 -12.58 -20.34 28.80
C CYS A 305 -13.14 -21.25 29.91
N LYS A 306 -12.79 -20.97 31.18
CA LYS A 306 -13.29 -21.70 32.35
C LYS A 306 -14.75 -21.38 32.71
N ASP A 307 -15.24 -20.21 32.32
CA ASP A 307 -16.61 -19.74 32.64
C ASP A 307 -17.55 -19.84 31.43
N GLN A 308 -16.99 -19.93 30.22
CA GLN A 308 -17.76 -19.96 28.97
C GLN A 308 -18.49 -21.29 28.84
N LEU A 309 -19.82 -21.24 28.95
CA LEU A 309 -20.70 -22.41 28.78
C LEU A 309 -21.09 -22.64 27.32
N PHE A 310 -21.38 -23.89 26.99
CA PHE A 310 -22.13 -24.27 25.79
C PHE A 310 -22.99 -25.51 26.04
N SER A 311 -24.10 -25.61 25.30
CA SER A 311 -25.01 -26.76 25.39
C SER A 311 -24.50 -27.92 24.52
N MET A 312 -24.09 -29.00 25.17
CA MET A 312 -23.67 -30.25 24.55
C MET A 312 -24.81 -31.26 24.54
N LYS A 313 -25.20 -31.77 23.36
CA LYS A 313 -26.18 -32.86 23.26
C LYS A 313 -25.55 -34.17 23.72
N GLN A 314 -26.11 -34.76 24.78
CA GLN A 314 -25.73 -36.09 25.22
C GLN A 314 -26.21 -37.13 24.20
N LYS A 315 -25.33 -38.08 23.87
CA LYS A 315 -25.73 -39.24 23.08
C LYS A 315 -26.30 -40.28 24.03
N ASN A 316 -27.56 -40.64 23.82
CA ASN A 316 -28.32 -41.74 24.43
C ASN A 316 -29.23 -41.39 25.61
N THR A 317 -29.38 -40.12 25.97
CA THR A 317 -30.42 -39.68 26.92
C THR A 317 -31.42 -38.80 26.18
N LYS A 318 -32.70 -39.19 26.23
CA LYS A 318 -33.81 -38.40 25.72
C LYS A 318 -34.59 -37.87 26.91
N ASN A 319 -34.94 -36.60 26.90
CA ASN A 319 -35.83 -35.99 27.88
C ASN A 319 -37.23 -36.60 27.71
N GLU A 320 -38.13 -36.39 28.67
CA GLU A 320 -39.51 -36.90 28.65
C GLU A 320 -40.27 -36.56 27.35
N ASN A 321 -39.86 -35.49 26.64
CA ASN A 321 -40.41 -35.04 25.36
C ASN A 321 -39.75 -35.67 24.10
N GLY A 322 -38.83 -36.63 24.26
CA GLY A 322 -38.14 -37.32 23.16
C GLY A 322 -37.00 -36.53 22.48
N GLU A 323 -36.64 -35.36 23.00
CA GLU A 323 -35.50 -34.55 22.56
C GLU A 323 -34.20 -34.99 23.24
N ALA A 324 -33.06 -34.82 22.56
CA ALA A 324 -31.76 -35.18 23.12
C ALA A 324 -31.40 -34.26 24.29
N GLU A 325 -31.08 -34.83 25.44
CA GLU A 325 -30.72 -34.09 26.64
C GLU A 325 -29.48 -33.22 26.38
N THR A 326 -29.59 -31.94 26.73
CA THR A 326 -28.50 -30.98 26.59
C THR A 326 -27.86 -30.73 27.95
N LEU A 327 -26.58 -31.09 28.08
CA LEU A 327 -25.76 -30.74 29.23
C LEU A 327 -25.10 -29.39 28.98
N GLU A 328 -25.24 -28.44 29.88
CA GLU A 328 -24.39 -27.25 29.90
C GLU A 328 -23.05 -27.60 30.53
N ILE A 329 -21.97 -27.35 29.80
CA ILE A 329 -20.61 -27.60 30.25
C ILE A 329 -19.71 -26.44 29.82
N THR A 330 -18.69 -26.15 30.62
CA THR A 330 -17.69 -25.14 30.28
C THR A 330 -16.82 -25.61 29.12
N ILE A 331 -16.27 -24.67 28.35
CA ILE A 331 -15.33 -25.01 27.29
C ILE A 331 -14.08 -25.68 27.87
N TYR A 332 -13.58 -25.20 29.01
CA TYR A 332 -12.43 -25.80 29.68
C TYR A 332 -12.69 -27.28 30.04
N ASP A 333 -13.80 -27.58 30.74
CA ASP A 333 -14.12 -28.95 31.17
C ASP A 333 -14.38 -29.88 29.99
N TYR A 334 -14.98 -29.37 28.90
CA TYR A 334 -15.15 -30.15 27.69
C TYR A 334 -13.82 -30.58 27.07
N PHE A 335 -12.86 -29.67 26.96
CA PHE A 335 -11.56 -30.00 26.37
C PHE A 335 -10.71 -30.87 27.30
N VAL A 336 -10.70 -30.57 28.60
CA VAL A 336 -9.87 -31.31 29.57
C VAL A 336 -10.49 -32.66 29.92
N ASN A 337 -11.76 -32.69 30.35
CA ASN A 337 -12.39 -33.90 30.91
C ASN A 337 -13.06 -34.79 29.84
N HIS A 338 -13.63 -34.21 28.77
CA HIS A 338 -14.29 -35.02 27.73
C HIS A 338 -13.39 -35.32 26.52
N ARG A 339 -12.49 -34.41 26.16
CA ARG A 339 -11.56 -34.60 25.03
C ARG A 339 -10.17 -35.07 25.44
N ASN A 340 -9.85 -35.08 26.74
CA ASN A 340 -8.52 -35.41 27.27
C ASN A 340 -7.40 -34.55 26.67
N ILE A 341 -7.68 -33.26 26.44
CA ILE A 341 -6.73 -32.28 25.94
C ILE A 341 -6.40 -31.33 27.10
N GLN A 342 -5.19 -31.44 27.64
CA GLN A 342 -4.71 -30.52 28.66
C GLN A 342 -4.54 -29.12 28.09
N LEU A 343 -5.15 -28.13 28.75
CA LEU A 343 -5.00 -26.71 28.47
C LEU A 343 -4.12 -26.10 29.56
N ARG A 344 -2.95 -25.58 29.20
CA ARG A 344 -1.95 -25.10 30.18
C ARG A 344 -2.25 -23.70 30.69
N TYR A 345 -2.76 -22.83 29.82
CA TYR A 345 -2.95 -21.41 30.15
C TYR A 345 -4.27 -20.83 29.62
N SER A 346 -5.02 -21.58 28.80
CA SER A 346 -6.25 -21.03 28.20
C SER A 346 -7.41 -20.83 29.18
N ALA A 347 -7.39 -21.45 30.37
CA ALA A 347 -8.49 -21.41 31.33
C ALA A 347 -8.97 -19.97 31.64
N ASP A 348 -8.01 -19.08 31.87
CA ASP A 348 -8.23 -17.69 32.24
C ASP A 348 -8.17 -16.73 31.05
N LEU A 349 -8.21 -17.25 29.81
CA LEU A 349 -8.19 -16.45 28.59
C LEU A 349 -9.52 -16.60 27.82
N PRO A 350 -9.90 -15.63 26.98
CA PRO A 350 -11.03 -15.79 26.08
C PRO A 350 -10.80 -16.91 25.05
N CYS A 351 -11.89 -17.54 24.62
CA CYS A 351 -11.90 -18.46 23.50
C CYS A 351 -11.95 -17.71 22.16
N ILE A 352 -11.45 -18.36 21.11
CA ILE A 352 -11.66 -17.93 19.73
C ILE A 352 -13.05 -18.36 19.27
N ASN A 353 -13.83 -17.42 18.74
CA ASN A 353 -15.13 -17.73 18.15
C ASN A 353 -14.94 -18.01 16.66
N VAL A 354 -15.48 -19.15 16.21
CA VAL A 354 -15.56 -19.55 14.81
C VAL A 354 -17.00 -19.94 14.44
N GLY A 355 -17.25 -20.19 13.17
CA GLY A 355 -18.57 -20.65 12.70
C GLY A 355 -19.57 -19.51 12.48
N LYS A 356 -20.86 -19.75 12.77
CA LYS A 356 -21.93 -18.77 12.49
C LYS A 356 -22.02 -17.75 13.63
N PRO A 357 -22.16 -16.43 13.36
CA PRO A 357 -22.24 -15.41 14.42
C PRO A 357 -23.35 -15.65 15.45
N LYS A 358 -24.51 -16.16 15.01
CA LYS A 358 -25.65 -16.46 15.90
C LYS A 358 -25.50 -17.77 16.69
N ARG A 359 -24.54 -18.63 16.31
CA ARG A 359 -24.24 -19.93 16.93
C ARG A 359 -22.74 -20.18 16.83
N PRO A 360 -21.92 -19.44 17.60
CA PRO A 360 -20.47 -19.56 17.54
C PRO A 360 -20.03 -20.92 18.07
N THR A 361 -18.91 -21.41 17.55
CA THR A 361 -18.15 -22.49 18.15
C THR A 361 -16.95 -21.87 18.85
N TYR A 362 -16.79 -22.18 20.13
CA TYR A 362 -15.71 -21.65 20.96
C TYR A 362 -14.54 -22.63 20.97
N ILE A 363 -13.33 -22.11 20.76
CA ILE A 363 -12.10 -22.90 20.72
C ILE A 363 -11.08 -22.25 21.65
N PRO A 364 -10.46 -22.99 22.59
CA PRO A 364 -9.37 -22.49 23.42
C PRO A 364 -8.24 -21.93 22.55
N ILE A 365 -7.72 -20.77 22.92
CA ILE A 365 -6.72 -20.05 22.11
C ILE A 365 -5.42 -20.84 21.92
N GLU A 366 -5.04 -21.66 22.92
CA GLU A 366 -3.87 -22.55 22.89
C GLU A 366 -3.93 -23.62 21.79
N LEU A 367 -5.13 -23.95 21.32
CA LEU A 367 -5.33 -24.92 20.23
C LEU A 367 -5.36 -24.27 18.85
N CYS A 368 -5.20 -22.94 18.77
CA CYS A 368 -5.36 -22.17 17.54
C CYS A 368 -4.01 -21.69 17.00
N SER A 369 -3.74 -21.99 15.72
CA SER A 369 -2.57 -21.48 14.99
C SER A 369 -2.98 -20.71 13.73
N LEU A 370 -2.44 -19.52 13.51
CA LEU A 370 -2.64 -18.73 12.30
C LEU A 370 -2.07 -19.43 11.07
N VAL A 371 -2.89 -19.52 10.02
CA VAL A 371 -2.50 -20.10 8.71
C VAL A 371 -1.50 -19.18 8.00
N SER A 372 -0.57 -19.76 7.24
CA SER A 372 0.41 -19.01 6.44
C SER A 372 -0.22 -18.21 5.30
N LEU A 373 0.59 -17.31 4.73
CA LEU A 373 0.26 -16.46 3.58
C LEU A 373 -1.01 -15.62 3.72
N GLN A 374 -1.38 -15.25 4.94
CA GLN A 374 -2.50 -14.33 5.19
C GLN A 374 -2.03 -12.89 5.10
N ARG A 375 -2.59 -12.12 4.17
CA ARG A 375 -2.15 -10.74 3.95
C ARG A 375 -2.43 -9.84 5.16
N TYR A 376 -1.40 -9.08 5.53
CA TYR A 376 -1.56 -7.92 6.41
C TYR A 376 -1.99 -6.71 5.58
N THR A 377 -3.21 -6.22 5.77
CA THR A 377 -3.79 -5.13 4.98
C THR A 377 -3.86 -3.80 5.71
N LYS A 378 -3.47 -3.76 6.99
CA LYS A 378 -3.46 -2.54 7.79
C LYS A 378 -2.21 -1.70 7.47
N ALA A 379 -2.26 -0.42 7.81
CA ALA A 379 -1.12 0.47 7.64
C ALA A 379 0.05 0.05 8.52
N LEU A 380 1.25 -0.03 7.95
CA LEU A 380 2.48 -0.31 8.69
C LEU A 380 2.88 0.89 9.54
N SER A 381 3.39 0.59 10.74
CA SER A 381 4.03 1.59 11.60
C SER A 381 5.30 2.14 10.95
N THR A 382 5.76 3.31 11.38
CA THR A 382 6.96 3.94 10.81
C THR A 382 8.21 3.08 11.04
N PHE A 383 8.26 2.34 12.15
CA PHE A 383 9.31 1.35 12.42
C PHE A 383 9.26 0.19 11.42
N GLN A 384 8.08 -0.41 11.23
CA GLN A 384 7.88 -1.50 10.28
C GLN A 384 8.24 -1.09 8.84
N ARG A 385 7.86 0.13 8.42
CA ARG A 385 8.23 0.67 7.09
C ARG A 385 9.74 0.81 6.94
N ALA A 386 10.43 1.34 7.96
CA ALA A 386 11.88 1.48 7.93
C ALA A 386 12.58 0.11 7.86
N SER A 387 12.17 -0.83 8.71
CA SER A 387 12.66 -2.21 8.72
C SER A 387 12.44 -2.90 7.37
N LEU A 388 11.26 -2.71 6.76
CA LEU A 388 10.95 -3.26 5.44
C LEU A 388 11.89 -2.73 4.36
N VAL A 389 12.11 -1.40 4.31
CA VAL A 389 13.01 -0.78 3.32
C VAL A 389 14.44 -1.27 3.48
N GLU A 390 14.93 -1.34 4.73
CA GLU A 390 16.28 -1.79 5.05
C GLU A 390 16.49 -3.25 4.63
N LYS A 391 15.55 -4.14 5.00
CA LYS A 391 15.65 -5.57 4.72
C LYS A 391 15.31 -5.94 3.27
N SER A 392 14.66 -5.05 2.51
CA SER A 392 14.38 -5.25 1.08
C SER A 392 15.50 -4.75 0.17
N ARG A 393 16.55 -4.12 0.72
CA ARG A 393 17.65 -3.57 -0.07
C ARG A 393 18.50 -4.68 -0.68
N GLN A 394 18.65 -4.66 -2.00
CA GLN A 394 19.42 -5.66 -2.75
C GLN A 394 20.32 -4.96 -3.77
N LYS A 395 21.53 -5.49 -3.98
CA LYS A 395 22.40 -5.00 -5.06
C LYS A 395 21.88 -5.48 -6.42
N PRO A 396 22.14 -4.76 -7.53
CA PRO A 396 21.65 -5.14 -8.85
C PRO A 396 22.00 -6.58 -9.26
N GLN A 397 23.24 -7.02 -9.05
CA GLN A 397 23.66 -8.39 -9.40
C GLN A 397 22.93 -9.46 -8.59
N GLU A 398 22.74 -9.24 -7.28
CA GLU A 398 21.98 -10.14 -6.42
C GLU A 398 20.52 -10.22 -6.88
N ARG A 399 19.92 -9.08 -7.23
CA ARG A 399 18.54 -9.03 -7.76
C ARG A 399 18.42 -9.79 -9.08
N MET A 400 19.38 -9.65 -9.99
CA MET A 400 19.41 -10.42 -11.25
C MET A 400 19.50 -11.93 -10.99
N ASN A 401 20.37 -12.36 -10.07
CA ASN A 401 20.49 -13.79 -9.71
C ASN A 401 19.19 -14.34 -9.10
N VAL A 402 18.53 -13.55 -8.24
CA VAL A 402 17.21 -13.91 -7.67
C VAL A 402 16.18 -14.07 -8.79
N LEU A 403 16.12 -13.14 -9.74
CA LEU A 403 15.17 -13.18 -10.85
C LEU A 403 15.42 -14.35 -11.81
N SER A 404 16.67 -14.66 -12.13
CA SER A 404 17.02 -15.85 -12.92
C SER A 404 16.58 -17.15 -12.22
N ASN A 405 16.77 -17.23 -10.89
CA ASN A 405 16.30 -18.35 -10.10
C ASN A 405 14.77 -18.45 -10.10
N VAL A 406 14.06 -17.33 -9.93
CA VAL A 406 12.59 -17.26 -9.99
C VAL A 406 12.06 -17.75 -11.34
N LEU A 407 12.67 -17.32 -12.45
CA LEU A 407 12.24 -17.76 -13.77
C LEU A 407 12.42 -19.29 -13.94
N ARG A 408 13.54 -19.82 -13.45
CA ARG A 408 13.82 -21.26 -13.46
C ARG A 408 12.83 -22.05 -12.60
N THR A 409 12.59 -21.63 -11.36
CA THR A 409 11.68 -22.34 -10.44
C THR A 409 10.21 -22.20 -10.83
N SER A 410 9.83 -21.09 -11.47
CA SER A 410 8.48 -20.89 -12.01
C SER A 410 8.17 -21.88 -13.14
N ASN A 411 9.17 -22.31 -13.89
CA ASN A 411 9.06 -23.30 -14.97
C ASN A 411 7.95 -22.97 -15.98
N TYR A 412 7.83 -21.70 -16.36
CA TYR A 412 6.81 -21.26 -17.32
C TYR A 412 6.94 -21.94 -18.69
N GLY A 413 8.16 -22.34 -19.07
CA GLY A 413 8.41 -23.09 -20.29
C GLY A 413 7.74 -24.48 -20.31
N ALA A 414 7.32 -25.03 -19.17
CA ALA A 414 6.57 -26.30 -19.11
C ALA A 414 5.04 -26.10 -19.07
N GLU A 415 4.55 -24.86 -18.99
CA GLU A 415 3.11 -24.59 -18.86
C GLU A 415 2.37 -24.93 -20.17
N PRO A 416 1.39 -25.86 -20.15
CA PRO A 416 0.77 -26.37 -21.37
C PRO A 416 0.05 -25.32 -22.22
N MET A 417 -0.62 -24.34 -21.60
CA MET A 417 -1.36 -23.34 -22.34
C MET A 417 -0.44 -22.33 -23.03
N LEU A 418 0.64 -21.89 -22.40
CA LEU A 418 1.66 -21.04 -23.01
C LEU A 418 2.27 -21.73 -24.23
N LYS A 419 2.63 -23.01 -24.11
CA LYS A 419 3.12 -23.81 -25.23
C LYS A 419 2.11 -23.89 -26.38
N SER A 420 0.85 -24.21 -26.07
CA SER A 420 -0.23 -24.30 -27.06
C SER A 420 -0.59 -22.96 -27.69
N CYS A 421 -0.30 -21.84 -27.01
CA CYS A 421 -0.36 -20.49 -27.59
C CYS A 421 0.84 -20.15 -28.49
N GLY A 422 1.83 -21.05 -28.62
CA GLY A 422 3.07 -20.81 -29.36
C GLY A 422 4.05 -19.88 -28.63
N VAL A 423 3.90 -19.69 -27.32
CA VAL A 423 4.78 -18.83 -26.52
C VAL A 423 5.96 -19.66 -26.03
N ASN A 424 7.17 -19.24 -26.41
CA ASN A 424 8.42 -19.72 -25.85
C ASN A 424 9.11 -18.59 -25.07
N ILE A 425 9.54 -18.87 -23.84
CA ILE A 425 10.14 -17.88 -22.95
C ILE A 425 11.65 -18.09 -22.90
N ASN A 426 12.39 -17.07 -23.32
CA ASN A 426 13.84 -17.05 -23.20
C ASN A 426 14.24 -16.99 -21.71
N SER A 427 15.25 -17.77 -21.31
CA SER A 427 15.79 -17.83 -19.95
C SER A 427 16.75 -16.68 -19.63
N ASN A 428 17.24 -15.98 -20.64
CA ASN A 428 18.21 -14.89 -20.49
C ASN A 428 17.52 -13.52 -20.49
N PHE A 429 18.12 -12.56 -19.77
CA PHE A 429 17.69 -11.17 -19.84
C PHE A 429 17.92 -10.59 -21.24
N THR A 430 16.92 -9.86 -21.74
CA THR A 430 17.03 -9.10 -22.99
C THR A 430 18.13 -8.06 -22.86
N GLN A 431 19.10 -8.11 -23.78
CA GLN A 431 20.15 -7.10 -23.89
C GLN A 431 19.60 -5.87 -24.62
N VAL A 432 19.93 -4.68 -24.12
CA VAL A 432 19.50 -3.40 -24.70
C VAL A 432 20.66 -2.42 -24.69
N ASP A 433 20.82 -1.69 -25.79
CA ASP A 433 21.86 -0.66 -25.89
C ASP A 433 21.41 0.61 -25.16
N GLY A 434 22.13 0.93 -24.08
CA GLY A 434 21.93 2.15 -23.31
C GLY A 434 22.85 3.28 -23.78
N ARG A 435 22.45 4.53 -23.54
CA ARG A 435 23.31 5.71 -23.70
C ARG A 435 23.53 6.39 -22.37
N ILE A 436 24.79 6.70 -22.06
CA ILE A 436 25.17 7.51 -20.90
C ILE A 436 25.24 8.96 -21.36
N LEU A 437 24.28 9.79 -20.94
CA LEU A 437 24.29 11.21 -21.28
C LEU A 437 25.38 11.94 -20.48
N PRO A 438 26.05 12.95 -21.06
CA PRO A 438 27.03 13.76 -20.33
C PRO A 438 26.34 14.50 -19.18
N ALA A 439 27.00 14.55 -18.02
CA ALA A 439 26.49 15.29 -16.88
C ALA A 439 26.47 16.81 -17.20
N PRO A 440 25.42 17.54 -16.82
CA PRO A 440 25.38 18.98 -17.04
C PRO A 440 26.41 19.69 -16.16
N ARG A 441 26.97 20.78 -16.66
CA ARG A 441 27.89 21.64 -15.91
C ARG A 441 27.10 22.49 -14.90
N LEU A 442 27.55 22.49 -13.65
CA LEU A 442 26.96 23.27 -12.56
C LEU A 442 27.85 24.44 -12.21
N ARG A 443 27.23 25.59 -11.92
CA ARG A 443 27.86 26.77 -11.36
C ARG A 443 27.51 26.96 -9.89
N VAL A 444 28.49 27.38 -9.11
CA VAL A 444 28.38 27.73 -7.68
C VAL A 444 28.78 29.17 -7.44
N GLY A 445 28.49 29.68 -6.23
CA GLY A 445 28.59 31.11 -5.92
C GLY A 445 30.00 31.70 -5.84
N ASN A 446 31.04 30.86 -5.81
CA ASN A 446 32.43 31.31 -5.98
C ASN A 446 32.82 31.51 -7.47
N GLY A 447 31.87 31.37 -8.40
CA GLY A 447 32.12 31.51 -9.84
C GLY A 447 32.73 30.25 -10.49
N GLU A 448 33.01 29.22 -9.69
CA GLU A 448 33.52 27.95 -10.20
C GLU A 448 32.42 27.16 -10.91
N ASP A 449 32.82 26.54 -12.02
CA ASP A 449 32.01 25.55 -12.72
C ASP A 449 32.58 24.15 -12.51
N PHE A 450 31.73 23.16 -12.27
CA PHE A 450 32.17 21.77 -12.14
C PHE A 450 31.17 20.78 -12.77
N PHE A 451 31.64 19.56 -13.02
CA PHE A 451 30.81 18.45 -13.49
C PHE A 451 30.48 17.50 -12.33
N PRO A 452 29.19 17.17 -12.11
CA PRO A 452 28.81 16.07 -11.24
C PRO A 452 29.45 14.76 -11.70
N ARG A 453 29.92 13.94 -10.76
CA ARG A 453 30.49 12.63 -11.06
C ARG A 453 29.51 11.55 -10.60
N ASN A 454 29.13 10.64 -11.50
CA ASN A 454 28.17 9.57 -11.22
C ASN A 454 26.87 10.08 -10.56
N GLY A 455 26.38 11.25 -11.00
CA GLY A 455 25.18 11.89 -10.47
C GLY A 455 25.32 12.45 -9.05
N ARG A 456 26.55 12.64 -8.54
CA ARG A 456 26.82 13.13 -7.18
C ARG A 456 27.81 14.30 -7.18
N TRP A 457 27.64 15.20 -6.21
CA TRP A 457 28.54 16.29 -5.90
C TRP A 457 28.39 16.71 -4.44
N ASN A 458 29.30 17.56 -3.96
CA ASN A 458 29.24 18.16 -2.63
C ASN A 458 29.57 19.66 -2.70
N PHE A 459 29.26 20.37 -1.62
CA PHE A 459 29.57 21.80 -1.46
C PHE A 459 30.86 22.03 -0.67
N ASN A 460 31.80 21.07 -0.68
CA ASN A 460 33.10 21.29 -0.03
C ASN A 460 33.84 22.40 -0.78
N ASN A 461 34.32 23.39 -0.03
CA ASN A 461 34.98 24.60 -0.52
C ASN A 461 34.18 25.41 -1.56
N LYS A 462 32.85 25.29 -1.57
CA LYS A 462 31.96 26.02 -2.50
C LYS A 462 30.95 26.88 -1.73
N LYS A 463 30.61 28.03 -2.30
CA LYS A 463 29.56 28.95 -1.82
C LYS A 463 28.28 28.83 -2.65
N LEU A 464 27.16 29.29 -2.10
CA LEU A 464 25.86 29.30 -2.79
C LEU A 464 25.78 30.46 -3.78
N VAL A 465 25.09 30.27 -4.91
CA VAL A 465 24.95 31.27 -5.98
C VAL A 465 24.24 32.54 -5.50
N GLU A 466 23.11 32.38 -4.81
CA GLU A 466 22.39 33.47 -4.16
C GLU A 466 22.13 33.06 -2.70
N PRO A 467 23.03 33.41 -1.77
CA PRO A 467 22.81 33.15 -0.35
C PRO A 467 21.82 34.15 0.25
N SER A 468 20.81 33.65 0.97
CA SER A 468 19.91 34.46 1.78
C SER A 468 20.63 35.05 3.00
N ARG A 469 20.12 36.17 3.54
CA ARG A 469 20.55 36.73 4.84
C ARG A 469 19.56 36.32 5.93
N ILE A 470 20.07 35.84 7.05
CA ILE A 470 19.28 35.37 8.19
C ILE A 470 19.59 36.26 9.40
N GLU A 471 18.68 37.17 9.71
CA GLU A 471 18.84 38.22 10.71
C GLU A 471 17.87 38.02 11.89
N ARG A 472 16.64 37.56 11.61
CA ARG A 472 15.60 37.33 12.62
C ARG A 472 15.19 35.87 12.65
N TRP A 473 15.80 35.09 13.51
CA TRP A 473 15.49 33.67 13.68
C TRP A 473 15.61 33.22 15.13
N ALA A 474 15.04 32.07 15.45
CA ALA A 474 15.14 31.47 16.77
C ALA A 474 15.27 29.95 16.70
N VAL A 475 15.77 29.36 17.78
CA VAL A 475 15.88 27.90 17.95
C VAL A 475 14.79 27.42 18.88
N VAL A 476 14.11 26.34 18.51
CA VAL A 476 13.03 25.71 19.27
C VAL A 476 13.44 24.29 19.59
N ASN A 477 13.56 23.97 20.87
CA ASN A 477 14.17 22.75 21.34
C ASN A 477 13.18 21.80 22.04
N PHE A 478 12.81 20.74 21.33
CA PHE A 478 12.07 19.58 21.86
C PHE A 478 12.98 18.36 22.11
N SER A 479 14.30 18.53 21.93
CA SER A 479 15.24 17.42 21.94
C SER A 479 15.57 16.89 23.35
N ALA A 480 16.32 15.80 23.41
CA ALA A 480 16.73 15.21 24.69
C ALA A 480 17.76 16.10 25.42
N PRO A 481 17.88 16.01 26.76
CA PRO A 481 18.81 16.84 27.54
C PRO A 481 20.29 16.80 27.12
N ARG A 482 20.71 15.78 26.36
CA ARG A 482 22.10 15.63 25.87
C ARG A 482 22.42 16.49 24.65
N CYS A 483 21.41 17.11 24.04
CA CYS A 483 21.59 17.97 22.87
C CYS A 483 21.76 19.41 23.35
N ASP A 484 22.92 20.02 23.07
CA ASP A 484 23.14 21.44 23.35
C ASP A 484 22.70 22.31 22.15
N PRO A 485 21.56 23.02 22.26
CA PRO A 485 21.07 23.88 21.19
C PRO A 485 22.01 25.06 20.88
N ASN A 486 22.82 25.51 21.86
CA ASN A 486 23.77 26.61 21.65
C ASN A 486 24.93 26.19 20.75
N ASN A 487 25.51 25.01 20.99
CA ASN A 487 26.50 24.41 20.11
C ASN A 487 25.96 24.26 18.68
N ILE A 488 24.73 23.74 18.53
CA ILE A 488 24.11 23.58 17.20
C ILE A 488 23.94 24.93 16.49
N ALA A 489 23.47 25.96 17.21
CA ALA A 489 23.32 27.29 16.63
C ALA A 489 24.67 27.86 16.17
N ARG A 490 25.72 27.75 17.01
CA ARG A 490 27.08 28.19 16.67
C ARG A 490 27.65 27.45 15.46
N ASP A 491 27.53 26.12 15.43
CA ASP A 491 28.00 25.32 14.30
C ASP A 491 27.22 25.64 13.02
N LEU A 492 25.91 25.91 13.12
CA LEU A 492 25.10 26.31 11.97
C LEU A 492 25.54 27.66 11.41
N ILE A 493 25.83 28.65 12.27
CA ILE A 493 26.35 29.98 11.88
C ILE A 493 27.70 29.81 11.17
N ARG A 494 28.66 29.09 11.80
CA ARG A 494 29.96 28.79 11.20
C ARG A 494 29.83 28.12 9.83
N CYS A 495 28.98 27.10 9.72
CA CYS A 495 28.73 26.42 8.44
C CYS A 495 28.08 27.37 7.42
N GLY A 496 27.19 28.25 7.86
CA GLY A 496 26.52 29.25 7.03
C GLY A 496 27.52 30.19 6.37
N GLU A 497 28.41 30.77 7.16
CA GLU A 497 29.47 31.67 6.69
C GLU A 497 30.37 31.01 5.64
N MET A 498 30.77 29.76 5.87
CA MET A 498 31.54 28.97 4.90
C MET A 498 30.81 28.77 3.56
N LYS A 499 29.47 28.81 3.55
CA LYS A 499 28.65 28.71 2.33
C LYS A 499 28.22 30.07 1.77
N GLY A 500 28.64 31.16 2.40
CA GLY A 500 28.30 32.53 2.01
C GLY A 500 26.96 33.03 2.55
N ILE A 501 26.30 32.27 3.43
CA ILE A 501 25.08 32.70 4.12
C ILE A 501 25.50 33.50 5.35
N ARG A 502 25.08 34.77 5.42
CA ARG A 502 25.23 35.57 6.63
C ARG A 502 24.11 35.21 7.61
N ILE A 503 24.47 34.73 8.79
CA ILE A 503 23.55 34.32 9.85
C ILE A 503 23.93 35.08 11.12
N ASP A 504 23.08 36.01 11.54
CA ASP A 504 23.25 36.71 12.82
C ASP A 504 22.91 35.74 13.98
N PRO A 505 23.31 36.03 15.23
CA PRO A 505 22.93 35.20 16.38
C PRO A 505 21.41 35.03 16.51
N PRO A 506 20.90 33.85 16.94
CA PRO A 506 19.47 33.66 17.13
C PRO A 506 18.94 34.60 18.21
N PHE A 507 17.70 35.06 18.07
CA PHE A 507 17.04 35.93 19.04
C PHE A 507 16.96 35.30 20.44
N ASP A 508 16.49 34.05 20.50
CA ASP A 508 16.44 33.26 21.73
C ASP A 508 16.42 31.75 21.38
N ILE A 509 16.66 30.92 22.39
CA ILE A 509 16.51 29.47 22.34
C ILE A 509 15.37 29.06 23.26
N PHE A 510 14.26 28.64 22.65
CA PHE A 510 13.05 28.23 23.35
C PHE A 510 13.14 26.74 23.71
N ASN A 511 13.27 26.44 25.00
CA ASN A 511 13.34 25.07 25.50
C ASN A 511 11.99 24.57 25.98
N GLU A 512 11.64 23.33 25.63
CA GLU A 512 10.42 22.72 26.12
C GLU A 512 10.47 22.52 27.65
N MET A 513 9.46 23.03 28.35
CA MET A 513 9.29 22.79 29.78
C MET A 513 9.10 21.30 30.07
N ASN A 514 9.81 20.78 31.08
CA ASN A 514 9.80 19.35 31.43
C ASN A 514 8.39 18.79 31.70
N GLN A 515 7.49 19.59 32.27
CA GLN A 515 6.11 19.21 32.57
C GLN A 515 5.30 18.88 31.30
N ASN A 516 5.64 19.51 30.16
CA ASN A 516 4.91 19.34 28.91
C ASN A 516 5.29 18.06 28.16
N ARG A 517 6.43 17.43 28.47
CA ARG A 517 6.93 16.24 27.74
C ARG A 517 5.99 15.04 27.75
N ARG A 518 5.13 14.94 28.77
CA ARG A 518 4.13 13.87 28.91
C ARG A 518 2.80 14.17 28.19
N LEU A 519 2.62 15.40 27.70
CA LEU A 519 1.41 15.81 27.00
C LEU A 519 1.39 15.29 25.56
N SER A 520 0.23 15.39 24.92
CA SER A 520 0.08 15.02 23.51
C SER A 520 0.95 15.91 22.60
N PRO A 521 1.43 15.40 21.45
CA PRO A 521 2.26 16.18 20.53
C PRO A 521 1.65 17.51 20.07
N VAL A 522 0.32 17.58 19.95
CA VAL A 522 -0.41 18.80 19.55
C VAL A 522 -0.28 19.87 20.65
N VAL A 523 -0.61 19.50 21.89
CA VAL A 523 -0.57 20.43 23.04
C VAL A 523 0.86 20.89 23.33
N ARG A 524 1.85 20.01 23.15
CA ARG A 524 3.27 20.36 23.27
C ARG A 524 3.69 21.47 22.30
N VAL A 525 3.21 21.40 21.06
CA VAL A 525 3.47 22.43 20.04
C VAL A 525 2.73 23.73 20.37
N GLU A 526 1.49 23.66 20.82
CA GLU A 526 0.71 24.85 21.22
C GLU A 526 1.39 25.63 22.34
N LYS A 527 1.75 24.97 23.44
CA LYS A 527 2.46 25.59 24.57
C LYS A 527 3.84 26.14 24.20
N MET A 528 4.51 25.54 23.22
CA MET A 528 5.77 26.07 22.71
C MET A 528 5.52 27.37 21.93
N PHE A 529 4.46 27.42 21.13
CA PHE A 529 4.09 28.62 20.39
C PHE A 529 3.69 29.77 21.30
N GLU A 530 2.95 29.51 22.37
CA GLU A 530 2.62 30.52 23.39
C GLU A 530 3.88 31.17 23.98
N GLN A 531 4.91 30.35 24.27
CA GLN A 531 6.20 30.86 24.75
C GLN A 531 6.97 31.66 23.70
N ILE A 532 6.90 31.24 22.43
CA ILE A 532 7.55 31.96 21.33
C ILE A 532 6.88 33.32 21.13
N GLN A 533 5.54 33.36 21.12
CA GLN A 533 4.77 34.58 20.91
C GLN A 533 4.91 35.59 22.04
N SER A 534 5.05 35.13 23.28
CA SER A 534 5.20 36.03 24.43
C SER A 534 6.54 36.77 24.45
N LYS A 535 7.56 36.26 23.75
CA LYS A 535 8.90 36.85 23.75
C LYS A 535 9.33 37.47 22.42
N LEU A 536 8.86 36.95 21.28
CA LEU A 536 9.31 37.44 19.99
C LEU A 536 8.72 38.84 19.70
N PRO A 537 9.52 39.83 19.30
CA PRO A 537 9.06 41.18 18.99
C PRO A 537 8.27 41.27 17.68
N GLY A 538 8.16 40.17 16.94
CA GLY A 538 7.47 40.07 15.65
C GLY A 538 7.72 38.73 14.99
N ALA A 539 7.20 38.55 13.77
CA ALA A 539 7.36 37.31 13.02
C ALA A 539 8.85 37.08 12.64
N PRO A 540 9.44 35.93 13.01
CA PRO A 540 10.80 35.59 12.61
C PRO A 540 10.84 35.24 11.12
N GLN A 541 11.98 35.46 10.46
CA GLN A 541 12.21 34.95 9.11
C GLN A 541 12.17 33.42 9.09
N PHE A 542 12.65 32.79 10.16
CA PHE A 542 12.80 31.35 10.22
C PHE A 542 12.87 30.79 11.65
N LEU A 543 12.35 29.58 11.87
CA LEU A 543 12.53 28.81 13.11
C LEU A 543 13.26 27.48 12.86
N LEU A 544 14.35 27.26 13.60
CA LEU A 544 15.06 25.97 13.66
C LEU A 544 14.45 25.09 14.76
N CYS A 545 13.81 23.98 14.38
CA CYS A 545 13.15 23.08 15.31
C CYS A 545 14.01 21.82 15.56
N LEU A 546 14.51 21.66 16.77
CA LEU A 546 15.22 20.46 17.22
C LEU A 546 14.20 19.44 17.73
N LEU A 547 14.02 18.36 16.98
CA LEU A 547 13.11 17.28 17.36
C LEU A 547 13.76 16.35 18.39
N PRO A 548 12.96 15.57 19.16
CA PRO A 548 13.47 14.45 19.94
C PRO A 548 14.37 13.55 19.09
N ASP A 549 15.37 12.93 19.73
CA ASP A 549 16.38 12.08 19.06
C ASP A 549 15.80 10.74 18.57
N ARG A 550 14.82 10.84 17.67
CA ARG A 550 14.09 9.77 17.02
C ARG A 550 13.89 10.16 15.58
N LYS A 551 14.26 9.27 14.65
CA LYS A 551 14.07 9.48 13.20
C LYS A 551 12.62 9.82 12.83
N ASN A 552 11.66 9.33 13.62
CA ASN A 552 10.23 9.55 13.43
C ASN A 552 9.66 10.21 14.69
N SER A 553 9.44 11.52 14.65
CA SER A 553 8.87 12.28 15.76
C SER A 553 7.42 12.68 15.45
N ASP A 554 6.50 12.33 16.35
CA ASP A 554 5.08 12.67 16.24
C ASP A 554 4.81 14.19 16.38
N LEU A 555 5.82 14.97 16.77
CA LEU A 555 5.77 16.43 16.82
C LEU A 555 5.87 17.09 15.43
N TYR A 556 6.46 16.40 14.43
CA TYR A 556 6.73 17.01 13.12
C TYR A 556 5.44 17.48 12.43
N GLY A 557 4.39 16.66 12.44
CA GLY A 557 3.10 16.97 11.82
C GLY A 557 2.43 18.20 12.43
N PRO A 558 2.14 18.21 13.74
CA PRO A 558 1.58 19.37 14.43
C PRO A 558 2.43 20.64 14.29
N TRP A 559 3.76 20.53 14.41
CA TRP A 559 4.69 21.65 14.23
C TRP A 559 4.58 22.26 12.83
N LYS A 560 4.55 21.41 11.79
CA LYS A 560 4.42 21.87 10.40
C LYS A 560 3.06 22.48 10.12
N ARG A 561 1.97 21.90 10.65
CA ARG A 561 0.62 22.45 10.50
C ARG A 561 0.53 23.87 11.08
N LYS A 562 0.95 24.04 12.34
CA LYS A 562 0.92 25.33 13.03
C LYS A 562 1.70 26.41 12.27
N ASN A 563 2.92 26.10 11.84
CA ASN A 563 3.76 27.06 11.13
C ASN A 563 3.30 27.35 9.69
N LEU A 564 2.95 26.33 8.89
CA LEU A 564 2.64 26.52 7.47
C LEU A 564 1.21 27.02 7.23
N SER A 565 0.25 26.58 8.04
CA SER A 565 -1.18 26.84 7.81
C SER A 565 -1.72 28.01 8.61
N GLU A 566 -1.20 28.25 9.82
CA GLU A 566 -1.77 29.26 10.73
C GLU A 566 -0.93 30.54 10.75
N TYR A 567 0.40 30.44 10.79
CA TYR A 567 1.28 31.62 10.91
C TYR A 567 2.06 31.99 9.65
N GLY A 568 2.24 31.08 8.70
CA GLY A 568 3.06 31.31 7.50
C GLY A 568 4.57 31.44 7.76
N ILE A 569 5.08 30.90 8.87
CA ILE A 569 6.50 31.00 9.26
C ILE A 569 7.34 29.89 8.60
N VAL A 570 8.47 30.27 8.02
CA VAL A 570 9.42 29.30 7.44
C VAL A 570 10.08 28.49 8.55
N THR A 571 10.08 27.16 8.42
CA THR A 571 10.68 26.28 9.43
C THR A 571 11.54 25.16 8.86
N GLN A 572 12.55 24.75 9.61
CA GLN A 572 13.38 23.59 9.32
C GLN A 572 13.55 22.79 10.60
N CYS A 573 13.19 21.51 10.50
CA CYS A 573 13.35 20.58 11.60
C CYS A 573 14.67 19.82 11.42
N MET A 574 15.32 19.46 12.52
CA MET A 574 16.46 18.53 12.53
C MET A 574 16.37 17.55 13.69
N ALA A 575 16.98 16.38 13.52
CA ALA A 575 17.10 15.35 14.56
C ALA A 575 18.57 15.25 14.97
N PRO A 576 18.93 15.42 16.25
CA PRO A 576 20.31 15.67 16.67
C PRO A 576 21.21 14.44 16.82
N ALA A 577 20.83 13.24 16.35
CA ALA A 577 21.55 11.99 16.57
C ALA A 577 23.02 11.96 16.09
N ARG A 578 23.35 12.71 15.02
CA ARG A 578 24.65 12.67 14.31
C ARG A 578 24.91 13.98 13.54
N VAL A 579 25.01 15.10 14.26
CA VAL A 579 25.26 16.41 13.64
C VAL A 579 26.75 16.52 13.28
N ASN A 580 27.03 16.77 12.00
CA ASN A 580 28.37 17.09 11.49
C ASN A 580 28.26 18.18 10.41
N ASP A 581 29.39 18.73 9.97
CA ASP A 581 29.43 19.82 8.98
C ASP A 581 28.71 19.48 7.67
N GLN A 582 28.74 18.22 7.24
CA GLN A 582 28.03 17.77 6.04
C GLN A 582 26.50 17.76 6.25
N TYR A 583 26.04 17.36 7.43
CA TYR A 583 24.63 17.42 7.83
C TYR A 583 24.15 18.86 7.89
N LEU A 584 24.90 19.75 8.55
CA LEU A 584 24.58 21.17 8.65
C LEU A 584 24.61 21.87 7.29
N THR A 585 25.58 21.54 6.42
CA THR A 585 25.60 22.02 5.04
C THR A 585 24.31 21.62 4.30
N ASN A 586 23.89 20.35 4.39
CA ASN A 586 22.63 19.91 3.77
C ASN A 586 21.40 20.59 4.37
N LEU A 587 21.45 20.94 5.66
CA LEU A 587 20.41 21.71 6.33
C LEU A 587 20.34 23.15 5.75
N LEU A 588 21.49 23.80 5.62
CA LEU A 588 21.63 25.15 5.07
C LEU A 588 21.17 25.23 3.61
N LEU A 589 21.45 24.22 2.78
CA LEU A 589 20.91 24.15 1.42
C LEU A 589 19.37 24.21 1.39
N LYS A 590 18.70 23.61 2.38
CA LYS A 590 17.23 23.64 2.50
C LYS A 590 16.75 24.96 3.08
N ILE A 591 17.47 25.53 4.04
CA ILE A 591 17.13 26.83 4.64
C ILE A 591 17.22 27.93 3.59
N ASN A 592 18.33 27.99 2.84
CA ASN A 592 18.55 28.95 1.76
C ASN A 592 17.41 28.91 0.73
N ALA A 593 17.08 27.72 0.21
CA ALA A 593 16.00 27.56 -0.76
C ALA A 593 14.62 27.99 -0.23
N LYS A 594 14.35 27.77 1.07
CA LYS A 594 13.09 28.19 1.70
C LYS A 594 13.01 29.70 1.94
N LEU A 595 14.15 30.35 2.09
CA LEU A 595 14.27 31.80 2.23
C LEU A 595 14.49 32.50 0.88
N GLY A 596 14.22 31.79 -0.23
CA GLY A 596 14.25 32.34 -1.59
C GLY A 596 15.63 32.37 -2.26
N GLY A 597 16.68 31.90 -1.59
CA GLY A 597 18.03 31.82 -2.16
C GLY A 597 18.21 30.68 -3.17
N LEU A 598 19.30 30.76 -3.94
CA LEU A 598 19.69 29.82 -4.98
C LEU A 598 21.02 29.12 -4.62
N ASN A 599 20.99 27.79 -4.55
CA ASN A 599 22.17 27.02 -4.12
C ASN A 599 23.21 26.85 -5.24
N SER A 600 22.76 26.40 -6.41
CA SER A 600 23.55 26.14 -7.62
C SER A 600 22.64 26.28 -8.83
N MET A 601 23.20 26.59 -9.99
CA MET A 601 22.48 26.67 -11.26
C MET A 601 23.19 25.88 -12.35
N LEU A 602 22.49 25.52 -13.42
CA LEU A 602 23.15 24.97 -14.60
C LEU A 602 23.91 26.11 -15.30
N THR A 603 25.16 25.89 -15.72
CA THR A 603 25.93 26.92 -16.44
C THR A 603 25.23 27.35 -17.73
N ILE A 604 24.50 26.44 -18.38
CA ILE A 604 23.73 26.69 -19.61
C ILE A 604 22.57 27.68 -19.42
N GLU A 605 22.05 27.84 -18.18
CA GLU A 605 20.99 28.82 -17.88
C GLU A 605 21.46 30.27 -18.06
N GLN A 606 22.78 30.52 -18.01
CA GLN A 606 23.33 31.88 -18.18
C GLN A 606 23.44 32.33 -19.63
N THR A 607 23.52 31.38 -20.58
CA THR A 607 23.69 31.67 -22.01
C THR A 607 22.39 31.45 -22.80
N PRO A 608 21.23 31.63 -22.13
CA PRO A 608 19.91 31.05 -22.45
C PRO A 608 19.91 30.05 -23.62
N SER A 609 20.67 28.95 -23.49
CA SER A 609 20.93 28.03 -24.59
C SER A 609 20.33 26.64 -24.38
N ILE A 610 19.42 26.50 -23.41
CA ILE A 610 18.69 25.25 -23.20
C ILE A 610 17.77 25.02 -24.41
N PRO A 611 17.96 23.93 -25.17
CA PRO A 611 17.15 23.67 -26.36
C PRO A 611 15.66 23.67 -26.03
N MET A 612 14.87 24.36 -26.87
CA MET A 612 13.42 24.55 -26.75
C MET A 612 12.95 25.40 -25.57
N ILE A 613 13.60 25.32 -24.40
CA ILE A 613 13.16 26.00 -23.17
C ILE A 613 13.56 27.48 -23.17
N SER A 614 14.79 27.79 -23.58
CA SER A 614 15.30 29.17 -23.51
C SER A 614 14.95 30.04 -24.73
N LYS A 615 14.45 29.44 -25.82
CA LYS A 615 14.17 30.15 -27.08
C LYS A 615 12.90 31.02 -27.04
N VAL A 616 11.91 30.60 -26.27
CA VAL A 616 10.61 31.29 -26.11
C VAL A 616 10.19 31.21 -24.64
N PRO A 617 9.41 32.18 -24.14
CA PRO A 617 8.85 32.13 -22.79
C PRO A 617 8.19 30.77 -22.51
N THR A 618 8.81 29.98 -21.64
CA THR A 618 8.44 28.59 -21.39
C THR A 618 8.25 28.35 -19.89
N ILE A 619 7.14 27.72 -19.52
CA ILE A 619 6.85 27.26 -18.16
C ILE A 619 7.05 25.75 -18.05
N ILE A 620 7.73 25.31 -16.99
CA ILE A 620 7.96 23.89 -16.70
C ILE A 620 7.03 23.49 -15.56
N LEU A 621 6.23 22.45 -15.77
CA LEU A 621 5.29 21.92 -14.79
C LEU A 621 5.72 20.53 -14.31
N GLY A 622 5.62 20.30 -13.00
CA GLY A 622 5.71 18.98 -12.39
C GLY A 622 4.42 18.68 -11.65
N MET A 623 3.88 17.48 -11.80
CA MET A 623 2.59 17.10 -11.21
C MET A 623 2.72 15.72 -10.55
N ASP A 624 2.17 15.58 -9.35
CA ASP A 624 2.15 14.33 -8.61
C ASP A 624 0.86 14.19 -7.80
N VAL A 625 0.38 12.95 -7.64
CA VAL A 625 -0.76 12.63 -6.78
C VAL A 625 -0.35 11.59 -5.76
N SER A 626 -0.52 11.93 -4.49
CA SER A 626 -0.25 11.05 -3.36
C SER A 626 -1.55 10.50 -2.78
N HIS A 627 -1.64 9.18 -2.56
CA HIS A 627 -2.80 8.53 -1.96
C HIS A 627 -2.57 8.14 -0.50
N GLY A 628 -3.67 7.91 0.24
CA GLY A 628 -3.64 7.29 1.56
C GLY A 628 -2.93 5.92 1.56
N SER A 629 -2.36 5.55 2.71
CA SER A 629 -1.68 4.25 2.86
C SER A 629 -2.67 3.08 2.73
N PRO A 630 -2.20 1.86 2.38
CA PRO A 630 -3.07 0.67 2.38
C PRO A 630 -3.85 0.53 3.69
N GLY A 631 -5.17 0.32 3.57
CA GLY A 631 -6.10 0.24 4.71
C GLY A 631 -6.74 1.58 5.10
N GLN A 632 -6.33 2.70 4.51
CA GLN A 632 -6.96 4.02 4.68
C GLN A 632 -7.73 4.39 3.40
N SER A 633 -8.87 3.73 3.16
CA SER A 633 -9.67 3.94 1.93
C SER A 633 -10.27 5.32 1.82
N ASP A 634 -10.51 5.98 2.96
CA ASP A 634 -11.32 7.19 3.05
C ASP A 634 -10.44 8.46 3.11
N VAL A 635 -9.11 8.28 3.15
CA VAL A 635 -8.17 9.40 3.14
C VAL A 635 -8.16 10.02 1.73
N PRO A 636 -8.38 11.33 1.59
CA PRO A 636 -8.37 12.00 0.29
C PRO A 636 -7.00 11.87 -0.37
N SER A 637 -7.00 11.86 -1.71
CA SER A 637 -5.74 11.98 -2.45
C SER A 637 -5.28 13.43 -2.44
N ILE A 638 -3.97 13.66 -2.48
CA ILE A 638 -3.38 15.00 -2.49
C ILE A 638 -2.71 15.19 -3.85
N ALA A 639 -3.22 16.11 -4.65
CA ALA A 639 -2.60 16.53 -5.90
C ALA A 639 -1.68 17.73 -5.64
N ALA A 640 -0.45 17.66 -6.15
CA ALA A 640 0.54 18.72 -6.08
C ALA A 640 1.01 19.09 -7.49
N VAL A 641 1.01 20.38 -7.78
CA VAL A 641 1.51 20.94 -9.05
C VAL A 641 2.61 21.95 -8.72
N VAL A 642 3.77 21.81 -9.33
CA VAL A 642 4.87 22.77 -9.24
C VAL A 642 5.08 23.43 -10.60
N SER A 643 5.43 24.72 -10.60
CA SER A 643 5.70 25.50 -11.82
C SER A 643 6.96 26.33 -11.70
N SER A 644 7.76 26.40 -12.77
CA SER A 644 8.88 27.35 -12.86
C SER A 644 8.37 28.79 -12.88
N ARG A 645 9.15 29.73 -12.34
CA ARG A 645 8.69 31.12 -12.09
C ARG A 645 9.48 32.23 -12.76
N GLN A 646 10.65 31.95 -13.36
CA GLN A 646 11.56 33.00 -13.78
C GLN A 646 12.27 32.68 -15.10
N TRP A 647 11.53 32.63 -16.20
CA TRP A 647 12.13 32.46 -17.53
C TRP A 647 13.15 33.60 -17.83
N PRO A 648 14.32 33.32 -18.43
CA PRO A 648 14.78 32.03 -18.99
C PRO A 648 15.41 31.06 -17.97
N LEU A 649 15.52 31.45 -16.69
CA LEU A 649 16.01 30.58 -15.62
C LEU A 649 14.97 29.51 -15.23
N ILE A 650 15.44 28.33 -14.87
CA ILE A 650 14.56 27.19 -14.56
C ILE A 650 14.67 26.75 -13.10
N SER A 651 15.45 27.47 -12.29
CA SER A 651 15.84 27.04 -10.96
C SER A 651 14.85 27.38 -9.82
N ARG A 652 13.83 28.21 -10.08
CA ARG A 652 12.84 28.64 -9.07
C ARG A 652 11.46 28.09 -9.35
N TYR A 653 10.87 27.43 -8.34
CA TYR A 653 9.56 26.79 -8.43
C TYR A 653 8.59 27.27 -7.36
N ARG A 654 7.30 27.27 -7.69
CA ARG A 654 6.20 27.43 -6.73
C ARG A 654 5.28 26.22 -6.79
N ALA A 655 4.78 25.80 -5.63
CA ALA A 655 3.84 24.68 -5.52
C ALA A 655 2.41 25.14 -5.26
N SER A 656 1.44 24.40 -5.80
CA SER A 656 0.03 24.44 -5.48
C SER A 656 -0.41 23.03 -5.09
N VAL A 657 -1.17 22.91 -4.01
CA VAL A 657 -1.61 21.61 -3.46
C VAL A 657 -3.11 21.63 -3.25
N ARG A 658 -3.79 20.55 -3.61
CA ARG A 658 -5.24 20.37 -3.46
C ARG A 658 -5.57 18.95 -2.99
N THR A 659 -6.62 18.84 -2.19
CA THR A 659 -7.23 17.55 -1.86
C THR A 659 -8.24 17.18 -2.95
N GLN A 660 -8.34 15.88 -3.23
CA GLN A 660 -9.33 15.32 -4.16
C GLN A 660 -9.83 13.96 -3.67
N SER A 661 -10.81 13.41 -4.36
CA SER A 661 -11.43 12.14 -3.98
C SER A 661 -10.40 11.01 -3.75
N PRO A 662 -10.64 10.11 -2.79
CA PRO A 662 -9.73 9.01 -2.49
C PRO A 662 -9.44 8.15 -3.73
N LYS A 663 -8.15 7.81 -3.93
CA LYS A 663 -7.64 6.97 -5.04
C LYS A 663 -7.94 7.51 -6.45
N LEU A 664 -8.25 8.79 -6.58
CA LEU A 664 -8.34 9.45 -7.87
C LEU A 664 -6.93 9.86 -8.32
N GLU A 665 -6.46 9.34 -9.46
CA GLU A 665 -5.15 9.66 -10.04
C GLU A 665 -5.19 10.93 -10.88
N MET A 666 -6.30 11.18 -11.57
CA MET A 666 -6.46 12.36 -12.42
C MET A 666 -6.61 13.62 -11.56
N VAL A 667 -5.84 14.67 -11.84
CA VAL A 667 -5.91 15.95 -11.11
C VAL A 667 -7.19 16.69 -11.50
N ASP A 668 -8.17 16.70 -10.59
CA ASP A 668 -9.52 17.24 -10.85
C ASP A 668 -9.57 18.77 -10.96
N SER A 669 -8.56 19.47 -10.42
CA SER A 669 -8.60 20.93 -10.25
C SER A 669 -7.46 21.67 -10.96
N LEU A 670 -6.93 21.10 -12.06
CA LEU A 670 -5.84 21.73 -12.81
C LEU A 670 -6.25 23.08 -13.43
N PHE A 671 -7.53 23.20 -13.81
CA PHE A 671 -8.12 24.39 -14.41
C PHE A 671 -9.41 24.77 -13.68
N LYS A 672 -9.33 25.01 -12.37
CA LYS A 672 -10.42 25.71 -11.65
C LYS A 672 -9.99 27.16 -11.48
N PRO A 673 -10.51 28.10 -12.29
CA PRO A 673 -10.24 29.52 -12.10
C PRO A 673 -10.66 29.91 -10.69
N VAL A 674 -9.74 30.53 -9.97
CA VAL A 674 -10.05 31.15 -8.68
C VAL A 674 -10.86 32.40 -9.02
N SER A 675 -12.04 32.57 -8.44
CA SER A 675 -12.78 33.83 -8.59
C SER A 675 -11.89 34.96 -8.11
N ASP A 676 -11.68 35.97 -8.95
CA ASP A 676 -10.96 37.19 -8.56
C ASP A 676 -11.61 37.73 -7.29
N LYS A 677 -10.79 37.90 -6.24
CA LYS A 677 -11.18 38.50 -4.96
C LYS A 677 -10.55 39.87 -4.85
#